data_AF-A0A3D5XRJ7-F1
#
_entry.id   AF-A0A3D5XRJ7-F1
#
_cell.length_a   1.000
_cell.length_b   1.000
_cell.length_c   1.000
_cell.angle_alpha   90.00
_cell.angle_beta   90.00
_cell.angle_gamma   90.00
#
_symmetry.space_group_name_H-M   'P 1'
#
loop_
_entity.id
_entity.type
_entity.pdbx_description
1 polymer ?
#
loop_
_entity_poly.entity_id
_entity_poly.type
_entity_poly.pdbx_seq_one_letter_code
_entity_poly.pdbx_strand_id
1 'polypeptide(L)'
;MKKLIKLLLSITIAFTALVITNKDEIKVNAAVEYNLYPMHCSAFEISVVNDSGGFDVKECVGDFYTAKSKMYSYGNDAVVRHYASLSPTKIIAMVSGVAVSYPFRSGKNTTNIYQYINNSGKRTYLTMHREMAYFSTESYDNGNGKAYINITGFEGYIELKEVDLVPTKFINNQIPLYLGGNDTTGKNEYPFYTRIYQSFFTVVQNGNYRDLVYIAHSGWSKDTWPAKYQFVVGPAADWMQTGAIYYSYNGYDFYSDQSYKNKVNTYYSYYMFLPLRTKSSIPADAYNNFLSRKGIDGYSKLYNQGHTFVNNQNTYGVNAALVFAMACLESNYGRSRFAMDRNNLFGWSAFDSDPNQAATFRSIEQAIAEHMSINLRGFMDINDYRFFGMHLGNKGSGVNVLYAADPYWGYKIAAIAYELDKSSNNYNGNLTDFNKYNLGKVNTYNTSVYRGNSFGSGELFKTAYGATYQENYIVPILSQEGSFVKVQSHNGIRNDNSIIYHKVSNKIVSGEQYLWDKSIGYIEAKFIDGINTKINLNIGNEATGEFEFNISEFTFKDEKLTVSGNAYMPGIYVTGENTVSQNLIIYDDFYRETVVKLISNVTDNDKVNYSGVDIDLSSLESGDYFFSVSTEYSKHLDNNRNYYIKNITNLPEEVKIGSKTYSFSLVNDYVFMNIKEEEVEVEPTPTPDVKTTITQVIEKFEYADEAKTIVNIKGLAFISEINAGNNDNIKHQLILTNMETNERIEIDATTSSLNKPLNLNDGYEYSKIVYEANIDLKEIPLGEYTIRINVKNGETIKEIFLTNISEENIPAVTTINNKTYRFTQKQSYSYRYELSVYENGINYDSIKKPTRRDSMIAYEKLNIEKGVLNFKGVSWIYNINYKESDNPSYNLILLSNDGTTVTYPLKINKCSFDYTKLLNSKYDYSKTCFDSSIDLSELSPNTYLIYIENSNGEYKDIFEISDINSPEIKETLFDNKTYRLKFNNTRSRLSLTISVK
;
A
#
# COMPACT_ATOMS: atom_id res chain seq x y z
N MET A 1 66.03 29.73 38.71
CA MET A 1 64.66 30.29 38.69
C MET A 1 64.12 30.20 37.25
N LYS A 2 62.88 29.74 37.06
CA LYS A 2 62.29 29.20 35.81
C LYS A 2 62.63 27.74 35.49
N LYS A 3 62.23 26.85 36.40
CA LYS A 3 61.89 25.44 36.16
C LYS A 3 60.66 25.13 37.02
N LEU A 4 59.47 25.35 36.47
CA LEU A 4 58.17 24.75 36.81
C LEU A 4 57.14 25.41 35.88
N ILE A 5 56.13 24.65 35.44
CA ILE A 5 55.05 25.02 34.50
C ILE A 5 55.38 24.71 33.02
N LYS A 6 55.23 23.42 32.66
CA LYS A 6 54.68 22.92 31.38
C LYS A 6 54.68 21.38 31.41
N LEU A 7 53.80 20.80 32.22
CA LEU A 7 53.40 19.38 32.11
C LEU A 7 52.04 19.21 32.80
N LEU A 8 50.95 19.54 32.10
CA LEU A 8 49.58 19.25 32.54
C LEU A 8 48.63 19.46 31.36
N LEU A 9 48.65 18.56 30.37
CA LEU A 9 47.58 18.36 29.39
C LEU A 9 47.92 17.21 28.42
N SER A 10 48.02 15.97 28.93
CA SER A 10 47.96 14.74 28.11
C SER A 10 48.22 13.48 28.94
N ILE A 11 47.43 13.21 29.98
CA ILE A 11 47.34 11.86 30.56
C ILE A 11 45.90 11.62 31.01
N THR A 12 45.09 11.05 30.13
CA THR A 12 43.96 10.21 30.55
C THR A 12 44.32 8.79 30.15
N ILE A 13 45.25 8.20 30.88
CA ILE A 13 45.49 6.76 30.85
C ILE A 13 44.36 6.12 31.64
N ALA A 14 43.71 5.16 30.97
CA ALA A 14 42.69 4.28 31.48
C ALA A 14 43.02 3.76 32.89
N PHE A 15 42.04 3.90 33.78
CA PHE A 15 42.01 3.23 35.07
C PHE A 15 40.60 2.69 35.30
N THR A 16 40.47 1.39 35.12
CA THR A 16 39.61 0.49 35.91
C THR A 16 40.45 -0.75 36.22
N ALA A 17 40.05 -1.52 37.21
CA ALA A 17 40.15 -2.98 37.34
C ALA A 17 39.12 -3.35 38.42
N LEU A 18 38.03 -4.02 38.05
CA LEU A 18 37.74 -5.46 38.25
C LEU A 18 37.32 -5.82 39.69
N VAL A 19 36.11 -6.37 39.83
CA VAL A 19 35.81 -7.37 40.89
C VAL A 19 35.03 -8.51 40.26
N ILE A 20 35.62 -9.69 40.38
CA ILE A 20 35.03 -11.01 40.13
C ILE A 20 34.02 -11.30 41.23
N THR A 21 32.95 -11.99 40.85
CA THR A 21 31.86 -12.49 41.68
C THR A 21 32.33 -13.08 43.01
N ASN A 22 31.99 -12.41 44.11
CA ASN A 22 31.61 -13.03 45.37
C ASN A 22 30.23 -12.49 45.76
N LYS A 23 29.31 -13.38 46.11
CA LYS A 23 28.06 -13.04 46.79
C LYS A 23 28.41 -12.55 48.19
N ASP A 24 28.75 -11.28 48.31
CA ASP A 24 28.85 -10.61 49.62
C ASP A 24 27.59 -9.78 49.84
N GLU A 25 26.97 -9.98 51.00
CA GLU A 25 25.81 -9.24 51.47
C GLU A 25 26.06 -7.73 51.38
N ILE A 26 25.17 -7.00 50.72
CA ILE A 26 25.20 -5.55 50.62
C ILE A 26 25.00 -4.97 52.02
N LYS A 27 26.10 -4.61 52.70
CA LYS A 27 26.03 -3.67 53.83
C LYS A 27 25.79 -2.28 53.25
N VAL A 28 24.57 -1.76 53.46
CA VAL A 28 24.21 -0.37 53.20
C VAL A 28 25.04 0.50 54.15
N ASN A 29 26.16 1.05 53.69
CA ASN A 29 26.84 2.10 54.42
C ASN A 29 25.98 3.37 54.35
N ALA A 30 25.77 4.02 55.49
CA ALA A 30 25.07 5.30 55.56
C ALA A 30 25.80 6.33 54.69
N ALA A 31 25.04 7.15 53.95
CA ALA A 31 25.58 8.24 53.14
C ALA A 31 26.40 9.19 54.02
N VAL A 32 27.55 9.66 53.52
CA VAL A 32 28.28 10.74 54.17
C VAL A 32 27.45 12.01 54.04
N GLU A 33 27.10 12.61 55.18
CA GLU A 33 26.32 13.84 55.22
C GLU A 33 27.24 15.06 55.11
N TYR A 34 27.25 15.70 53.94
CA TYR A 34 28.08 16.88 53.68
C TYR A 34 27.46 18.20 54.15
N ASN A 35 26.21 18.19 54.63
CA ASN A 35 25.41 19.36 55.04
C ASN A 35 25.43 20.56 54.04
N LEU A 36 25.52 20.29 52.74
CA LEU A 36 25.58 21.31 51.68
C LEU A 36 24.20 21.86 51.31
N TYR A 37 23.20 20.99 51.34
CA TYR A 37 21.79 21.33 51.11
C TYR A 37 20.96 20.66 52.19
N PRO A 38 20.77 21.30 53.36
CA PRO A 38 20.00 20.71 54.45
C PRO A 38 18.57 20.36 54.00
N MET A 39 17.99 19.34 54.64
CA MET A 39 16.59 18.95 54.47
C MET A 39 15.80 19.29 55.73
N HIS A 40 14.53 19.68 55.55
CA HIS A 40 13.64 20.08 56.64
C HIS A 40 12.82 18.91 57.21
N CYS A 41 12.71 17.80 56.50
CA CYS A 41 12.06 16.60 56.99
C CYS A 41 12.78 15.32 56.58
N SER A 42 12.55 14.27 57.36
CA SER A 42 13.07 12.91 57.12
C SER A 42 12.21 12.09 56.16
N ALA A 43 11.20 12.68 55.51
CA ALA A 43 10.31 12.03 54.56
C ALA A 43 10.58 12.54 53.12
N PHE A 44 9.56 12.53 52.26
CA PHE A 44 9.62 13.12 50.92
C PHE A 44 9.34 14.63 51.00
N GLU A 45 10.36 15.44 50.80
CA GLU A 45 10.28 16.91 50.83
C GLU A 45 9.99 17.44 49.42
N ILE A 46 8.89 18.16 49.25
CA ILE A 46 8.59 18.90 48.02
C ILE A 46 9.12 20.32 48.20
N SER A 47 10.00 20.74 47.31
CA SER A 47 10.69 22.03 47.38
C SER A 47 10.72 22.70 46.02
N VAL A 48 10.89 24.03 46.00
CA VAL A 48 11.09 24.82 44.79
C VAL A 48 12.52 25.37 44.79
N VAL A 49 13.23 25.27 43.66
CA VAL A 49 14.57 25.84 43.53
C VAL A 49 14.47 27.38 43.52
N ASN A 50 15.16 28.05 44.44
CA ASN A 50 15.19 29.52 44.51
C ASN A 50 16.34 30.12 43.68
N ASP A 51 16.34 31.45 43.54
CA ASP A 51 17.28 32.16 42.63
C ASP A 51 18.74 32.13 43.13
N SER A 52 18.95 31.81 44.41
CA SER A 52 20.27 31.60 45.00
C SER A 52 20.79 30.17 44.84
N GLY A 53 20.01 29.27 44.22
CA GLY A 53 20.34 27.84 44.10
C GLY A 53 20.04 27.00 45.34
N GLY A 54 19.28 27.54 46.30
CA GLY A 54 18.75 26.81 47.46
C GLY A 54 17.36 26.22 47.20
N PHE A 55 16.76 25.64 48.24
CA PHE A 55 15.46 24.94 48.17
C PHE A 55 14.46 25.55 49.16
N ASP A 56 13.37 26.11 48.63
CA ASP A 56 12.25 26.62 49.42
C ASP A 56 11.23 25.50 49.63
N VAL A 57 11.18 24.98 50.86
CA VAL A 57 10.29 23.86 51.22
C VAL A 57 8.82 24.27 51.13
N LYS A 58 8.01 23.42 50.50
CA LYS A 58 6.56 23.59 50.36
C LYS A 58 5.78 22.64 51.25
N GLU A 59 6.13 21.37 51.21
CA GLU A 59 5.38 20.33 51.93
C GLU A 59 6.27 19.10 52.16
N CYS A 60 5.96 18.33 53.21
CA CYS A 60 6.54 17.02 53.46
C CYS A 60 5.44 15.97 53.43
N VAL A 61 5.64 14.91 52.64
CA VAL A 61 4.66 13.83 52.46
C VAL A 61 5.27 12.46 52.72
N GLY A 62 4.42 11.48 53.03
CA GLY A 62 4.86 10.16 53.51
C GLY A 62 5.31 9.20 52.41
N ASP A 63 4.91 9.40 51.15
CA ASP A 63 5.22 8.49 50.05
C ASP A 63 5.65 9.23 48.77
N PHE A 64 6.43 8.53 47.95
CA PHE A 64 7.02 9.06 46.72
C PHE A 64 5.99 9.46 45.67
N TYR A 65 4.94 8.66 45.47
CA TYR A 65 4.00 8.89 44.37
C TYR A 65 3.11 10.10 44.64
N THR A 66 2.67 10.29 45.89
CA THR A 66 2.02 11.52 46.34
C THR A 66 2.94 12.72 46.18
N ALA A 67 4.23 12.59 46.55
CA ALA A 67 5.21 13.67 46.38
C ALA A 67 5.39 14.08 44.91
N LYS A 68 5.61 13.09 44.03
CA LYS A 68 5.78 13.27 42.58
C LYS A 68 4.54 13.92 41.96
N SER A 69 3.33 13.48 42.34
CA SER A 69 2.07 14.03 41.85
C SER A 69 1.90 15.50 42.26
N LYS A 70 2.09 15.82 43.55
CA LYS A 70 1.96 17.18 44.07
C LYS A 70 3.04 18.14 43.56
N MET A 71 4.25 17.65 43.30
CA MET A 71 5.37 18.44 42.76
C MET A 71 4.93 19.28 41.55
N TYR A 72 4.17 18.70 40.61
CA TYR A 72 3.71 19.40 39.40
C TYR A 72 2.82 20.61 39.68
N SER A 73 2.13 20.67 40.82
CA SER A 73 1.30 21.82 41.21
C SER A 73 2.11 23.06 41.62
N TYR A 74 3.40 22.91 41.90
CA TYR A 74 4.29 23.99 42.38
C TYR A 74 5.16 24.61 41.27
N GLY A 75 4.90 24.28 39.99
CA GLY A 75 5.56 24.89 38.83
C GLY A 75 6.85 24.17 38.38
N ASN A 76 7.49 24.69 37.32
CA ASN A 76 8.60 24.01 36.63
C ASN A 76 9.90 23.87 37.45
N ASP A 77 10.04 24.68 38.50
CA ASP A 77 11.21 24.70 39.40
C ASP A 77 11.02 23.76 40.61
N ALA A 78 9.89 23.05 40.69
CA ALA A 78 9.59 22.13 41.77
C ALA A 78 10.37 20.81 41.64
N VAL A 79 10.78 20.28 42.80
CA VAL A 79 11.53 19.04 42.96
C VAL A 79 10.98 18.23 44.14
N VAL A 80 11.22 16.92 44.11
CA VAL A 80 11.11 16.05 45.29
C VAL A 80 12.51 15.71 45.77
N ARG A 81 12.76 15.88 47.08
CA ARG A 81 14.02 15.57 47.76
C ARG A 81 13.82 14.49 48.82
N HIS A 82 14.84 13.67 49.07
CA HIS A 82 14.81 12.63 50.10
C HIS A 82 16.18 12.41 50.75
N TYR A 83 16.22 12.30 52.08
CA TYR A 83 17.46 12.27 52.87
C TYR A 83 18.39 11.11 52.48
N ALA A 84 17.81 9.94 52.17
CA ALA A 84 18.53 8.75 51.72
C ALA A 84 19.17 8.86 50.33
N SER A 85 18.89 9.91 49.56
CA SER A 85 19.56 10.13 48.27
C SER A 85 21.06 10.37 48.48
N LEU A 86 21.89 9.73 47.66
CA LEU A 86 23.34 9.88 47.70
C LEU A 86 23.83 11.16 46.99
N SER A 87 22.94 11.86 46.28
CA SER A 87 23.23 13.15 45.68
C SER A 87 23.34 14.26 46.73
N PRO A 88 24.28 15.22 46.62
CA PRO A 88 24.37 16.34 47.55
C PRO A 88 23.09 17.18 47.58
N THR A 89 22.42 17.36 46.43
CA THR A 89 21.17 18.12 46.33
C THR A 89 19.98 17.41 46.95
N LYS A 90 20.10 16.10 47.16
CA LYS A 90 19.06 15.17 47.60
C LYS A 90 17.85 15.08 46.66
N ILE A 91 17.92 15.67 45.47
CA ILE A 91 16.85 15.61 44.47
C ILE A 91 16.68 14.17 43.99
N ILE A 92 15.45 13.69 44.00
CA ILE A 92 15.06 12.37 43.52
C ILE A 92 14.03 12.42 42.39
N ALA A 93 13.31 13.54 42.24
CA ALA A 93 12.48 13.82 41.08
C ALA A 93 12.43 15.33 40.81
N MET A 94 12.20 15.73 39.57
CA MET A 94 12.08 17.13 39.16
C MET A 94 11.06 17.26 38.02
N VAL A 95 10.48 18.45 37.82
CA VAL A 95 9.52 18.67 36.72
C VAL A 95 10.23 18.70 35.36
N SER A 96 11.41 19.33 35.27
CA SER A 96 12.19 19.39 34.04
C SER A 96 13.68 19.61 34.35
N GLY A 97 14.55 19.09 33.49
CA GLY A 97 16.00 19.26 33.61
C GLY A 97 16.77 18.16 32.90
N VAL A 98 18.01 17.95 33.33
CA VAL A 98 18.88 16.87 32.82
C VAL A 98 19.37 15.98 33.96
N ALA A 99 19.64 14.72 33.65
CA ALA A 99 20.37 13.83 34.55
C ALA A 99 21.85 13.81 34.17
N VAL A 100 22.73 13.75 35.16
CA VAL A 100 24.18 13.67 34.99
C VAL A 100 24.68 12.34 35.56
N SER A 101 25.39 11.54 34.76
CA SER A 101 25.87 10.24 35.21
C SER A 101 26.93 10.34 36.32
N TYR A 102 26.81 9.52 37.36
CA TYR A 102 27.75 9.41 38.48
C TYR A 102 27.81 7.97 39.04
N PRO A 103 28.38 7.02 38.29
CA PRO A 103 28.45 5.60 38.69
C PRO A 103 29.37 5.30 39.89
N PHE A 104 30.19 6.26 40.32
CA PHE A 104 31.10 6.15 41.46
C PHE A 104 30.41 5.79 42.77
N ARG A 105 29.14 6.18 42.95
CA ARG A 105 28.33 5.77 44.11
C ARG A 105 28.12 4.26 44.22
N SER A 106 28.24 3.55 43.10
CA SER A 106 28.16 2.09 43.05
C SER A 106 29.51 1.42 42.79
N GLY A 107 30.62 2.12 42.98
CA GLY A 107 31.97 1.58 42.82
C GLY A 107 32.37 1.32 41.35
N LYS A 108 31.68 1.93 40.39
CA LYS A 108 31.87 1.67 38.94
C LYS A 108 32.31 2.94 38.21
N ASN A 109 33.01 2.79 37.08
CA ASN A 109 33.38 3.92 36.21
C ASN A 109 32.35 4.16 35.07
N THR A 110 31.43 3.22 34.87
CA THR A 110 30.34 3.31 33.90
C THR A 110 29.02 2.89 34.54
N THR A 111 27.91 3.38 34.00
CA THR A 111 26.55 2.98 34.37
C THR A 111 25.83 2.39 33.16
N ASN A 112 24.94 1.44 33.42
CA ASN A 112 24.12 0.81 32.39
C ASN A 112 22.75 1.49 32.32
N ILE A 113 22.21 1.56 31.12
CA ILE A 113 20.82 1.97 30.87
C ILE A 113 20.12 0.81 30.21
N TYR A 114 18.96 0.43 30.74
CA TYR A 114 18.19 -0.72 30.27
C TYR A 114 16.90 -0.27 29.61
N GLN A 115 16.47 -0.98 28.57
CA GLN A 115 15.22 -0.70 27.87
C GLN A 115 14.01 -0.77 28.81
N TYR A 116 14.00 -1.72 29.75
CA TYR A 116 12.90 -1.92 30.69
C TYR A 116 13.32 -1.65 32.13
N ILE A 117 12.35 -1.15 32.93
CA ILE A 117 12.56 -0.70 34.31
C ILE A 117 13.12 -1.79 35.25
N ASN A 118 12.84 -3.06 34.96
CA ASN A 118 13.32 -4.23 35.70
C ASN A 118 14.74 -4.67 35.33
N ASN A 119 15.54 -3.81 34.70
CA ASN A 119 16.91 -4.09 34.23
C ASN A 119 16.98 -5.22 33.18
N SER A 120 15.96 -5.32 32.33
CA SER A 120 15.91 -6.31 31.24
C SER A 120 15.82 -5.65 29.86
N GLY A 121 15.79 -6.47 28.81
CA GLY A 121 15.74 -6.02 27.42
C GLY A 121 17.12 -5.63 26.87
N LYS A 122 17.14 -4.72 25.90
CA LYS A 122 18.40 -4.15 25.39
C LYS A 122 19.02 -3.20 26.41
N ARG A 123 20.33 -3.00 26.28
CA ARG A 123 21.07 -2.08 27.15
C ARG A 123 22.13 -1.32 26.38
N THR A 124 22.47 -0.15 26.90
CA THR A 124 23.71 0.55 26.60
C THR A 124 24.41 0.93 27.90
N TYR A 125 25.55 1.60 27.80
CA TYR A 125 26.33 2.08 28.92
C TYR A 125 27.04 3.39 28.58
N LEU A 126 27.30 4.19 29.60
CA LEU A 126 28.02 5.45 29.48
C LEU A 126 28.99 5.70 30.63
N THR A 127 29.99 6.54 30.34
CA THR A 127 30.93 7.06 31.33
C THR A 127 30.28 8.08 32.28
N MET A 128 30.94 8.34 33.39
CA MET A 128 30.64 9.40 34.35
C MET A 128 30.64 10.82 33.76
N HIS A 129 29.92 11.73 34.43
CA HIS A 129 29.81 13.15 34.12
C HIS A 129 29.28 13.42 32.71
N ARG A 130 28.31 12.61 32.26
CA ARG A 130 27.63 12.77 30.97
C ARG A 130 26.18 13.16 31.20
N GLU A 131 25.74 14.13 30.42
CA GLU A 131 24.37 14.61 30.38
C GLU A 131 23.46 13.57 29.71
N MET A 132 22.25 13.43 30.27
CA MET A 132 21.13 12.66 29.74
C MET A 132 19.86 13.51 29.81
N ALA A 133 19.00 13.42 28.80
CA ALA A 133 17.67 14.00 28.91
C ALA A 133 16.90 13.24 29.99
N TYR A 134 16.34 13.97 30.95
CA TYR A 134 15.51 13.40 32.00
C TYR A 134 14.05 13.55 31.62
N PHE A 135 13.29 12.45 31.72
CA PHE A 135 11.85 12.46 31.49
C PHE A 135 11.06 12.30 32.79
N SER A 136 11.46 11.37 33.65
CA SER A 136 10.79 11.16 34.93
C SER A 136 11.59 10.26 35.88
N THR A 137 11.22 10.29 37.17
CA THR A 137 11.61 9.27 38.15
C THR A 137 10.43 8.34 38.35
N GLU A 138 10.60 7.06 38.04
CA GLU A 138 9.52 6.09 37.95
C GLU A 138 9.31 5.33 39.26
N SER A 139 10.38 5.12 40.02
CA SER A 139 10.29 4.53 41.35
C SER A 139 11.34 5.12 42.27
N TYR A 140 11.03 5.16 43.56
CA TYR A 140 11.98 5.48 44.59
C TYR A 140 11.56 4.85 45.93
N ASP A 141 12.52 4.21 46.60
CA ASP A 141 12.41 3.67 47.95
C ASP A 141 13.77 3.77 48.65
N ASN A 142 13.85 4.64 49.66
CA ASN A 142 14.96 4.74 50.61
C ASN A 142 16.38 4.64 50.00
N GLY A 143 16.65 5.45 48.97
CA GLY A 143 17.96 5.56 48.33
C GLY A 143 18.12 4.70 47.07
N ASN A 144 17.19 3.80 46.79
CA ASN A 144 17.08 3.08 45.53
C ASN A 144 15.97 3.70 44.68
N GLY A 145 16.17 3.80 43.38
CA GLY A 145 15.15 4.35 42.49
C GLY A 145 15.53 4.24 41.02
N LYS A 146 14.57 4.54 40.15
CA LYS A 146 14.73 4.46 38.70
C LYS A 146 14.34 5.77 38.05
N ALA A 147 15.23 6.31 37.23
CA ALA A 147 14.90 7.41 36.33
C ALA A 147 14.72 6.88 34.90
N TYR A 148 13.70 7.37 34.22
CA TYR A 148 13.49 7.20 32.79
C TYR A 148 14.12 8.39 32.06
N ILE A 149 15.03 8.08 31.14
CA ILE A 149 15.96 9.03 30.52
C ILE A 149 16.15 8.70 29.03
N ASN A 150 16.79 9.63 28.32
CA ASN A 150 17.39 9.36 27.02
C ASN A 150 18.87 9.78 27.01
N ILE A 151 19.74 8.90 26.52
CA ILE A 151 21.13 9.24 26.18
C ILE A 151 21.32 9.14 24.68
N THR A 152 21.47 10.27 23.97
CA THR A 152 21.84 10.30 22.54
C THR A 152 21.10 9.23 21.71
N GLY A 153 19.81 9.08 21.91
CA GLY A 153 18.93 8.17 21.16
C GLY A 153 18.57 6.87 21.86
N PHE A 154 19.27 6.44 22.92
CA PHE A 154 18.84 5.29 23.71
C PHE A 154 17.89 5.76 24.80
N GLU A 155 16.64 5.36 24.69
CA GLU A 155 15.62 5.61 25.69
C GLU A 155 15.52 4.41 26.65
N GLY A 156 15.50 4.69 27.96
CA GLY A 156 15.44 3.62 28.94
C GLY A 156 15.59 4.10 30.38
N TYR A 157 15.94 3.15 31.25
CA TYR A 157 15.93 3.31 32.69
C TYR A 157 17.32 3.19 33.27
N ILE A 158 17.64 4.10 34.19
CA ILE A 158 18.91 4.16 34.91
C ILE A 158 18.68 4.14 36.43
N GLU A 159 19.64 3.59 37.17
CA GLU A 159 19.63 3.62 38.63
C GLU A 159 19.80 5.05 39.14
N LEU A 160 18.84 5.55 39.94
CA LEU A 160 18.85 6.92 40.44
C LEU A 160 20.08 7.20 41.32
N LYS A 161 20.57 6.19 42.04
CA LYS A 161 21.81 6.30 42.84
C LYS A 161 23.06 6.56 42.00
N GLU A 162 23.03 6.24 40.70
CA GLU A 162 24.16 6.44 39.78
C GLU A 162 23.99 7.73 38.94
N VAL A 163 23.09 8.65 39.33
CA VAL A 163 22.88 9.93 38.65
C VAL A 163 22.69 11.09 39.62
N ASP A 164 22.95 12.30 39.14
CA ASP A 164 22.50 13.55 39.74
C ASP A 164 21.42 14.18 38.87
N LEU A 165 20.29 14.57 39.47
CA LEU A 165 19.23 15.31 38.77
C LEU A 165 19.47 16.81 38.89
N VAL A 166 19.44 17.50 37.76
CA VAL A 166 19.74 18.93 37.65
C VAL A 166 18.54 19.66 37.02
N PRO A 167 17.72 20.35 37.83
CA PRO A 167 16.56 21.09 37.34
C PRO A 167 16.92 22.20 36.35
N THR A 168 16.02 22.46 35.41
CA THR A 168 16.17 23.48 34.35
C THR A 168 16.57 24.86 34.89
N LYS A 169 16.12 25.25 36.10
CA LYS A 169 16.50 26.53 36.72
C LYS A 169 18.01 26.71 36.86
N PHE A 170 18.74 25.66 37.27
CA PHE A 170 20.20 25.71 37.39
C PHE A 170 20.88 25.91 36.03
N ILE A 171 20.30 25.34 34.97
CA ILE A 171 20.82 25.40 33.60
C ILE A 171 20.56 26.79 33.00
N ASN A 172 19.32 27.28 33.06
CA ASN A 172 18.93 28.52 32.40
C ASN A 172 19.58 29.75 33.05
N ASN A 173 19.66 29.74 34.38
CA ASN A 173 20.23 30.85 35.15
C ASN A 173 21.74 30.66 35.41
N GLN A 174 22.34 29.58 34.91
CA GLN A 174 23.76 29.26 35.08
C GLN A 174 24.20 29.26 36.56
N ILE A 175 23.32 28.76 37.43
CA ILE A 175 23.53 28.65 38.88
C ILE A 175 24.41 27.42 39.14
N PRO A 176 25.59 27.59 39.75
CA PRO A 176 26.43 26.45 40.10
C PRO A 176 25.86 25.67 41.30
N LEU A 177 26.05 24.35 41.30
CA LEU A 177 25.56 23.42 42.32
C LEU A 177 26.60 22.34 42.66
N TYR A 178 26.46 21.72 43.83
CA TYR A 178 27.29 20.58 44.21
C TYR A 178 26.70 19.27 43.66
N LEU A 179 27.51 18.54 42.90
CA LEU A 179 27.21 17.21 42.35
C LEU A 179 28.24 16.18 42.83
N GLY A 180 28.03 14.90 42.53
CA GLY A 180 28.96 13.83 42.89
C GLY A 180 28.98 13.47 44.38
N GLY A 181 30.14 13.09 44.92
CA GLY A 181 30.25 12.64 46.32
C GLY A 181 29.64 11.25 46.59
N ASN A 182 29.82 10.76 47.83
CA ASN A 182 29.49 9.37 48.18
C ASN A 182 30.15 8.35 47.23
N ASP A 183 31.37 8.66 46.78
CA ASP A 183 32.16 7.77 45.94
C ASP A 183 32.61 6.54 46.75
N THR A 184 32.29 5.35 46.25
CA THR A 184 32.68 4.07 46.85
C THR A 184 33.83 3.39 46.10
N THR A 185 34.41 4.06 45.10
CA THR A 185 35.65 3.65 44.43
C THR A 185 36.87 4.06 45.24
N GLY A 186 38.04 3.55 44.87
CA GLY A 186 39.32 3.97 45.48
C GLY A 186 39.71 5.44 45.20
N LYS A 187 38.97 6.18 44.37
CA LYS A 187 39.25 7.60 44.09
C LYS A 187 38.76 8.52 45.20
N ASN A 188 37.69 8.15 45.91
CA ASN A 188 37.06 8.91 46.98
C ASN A 188 36.76 10.38 46.58
N GLU A 189 36.16 10.59 45.40
CA GLU A 189 35.79 11.92 44.93
C GLU A 189 34.74 12.57 45.86
N TYR A 190 35.11 13.72 46.41
CA TYR A 190 34.23 14.59 47.20
C TYR A 190 33.20 15.30 46.29
N PRO A 191 32.07 15.79 46.83
CA PRO A 191 31.17 16.65 46.07
C PRO A 191 31.93 17.80 45.42
N PHE A 192 31.70 18.01 44.12
CA PHE A 192 32.34 19.06 43.34
C PHE A 192 31.34 20.13 42.94
N TYR A 193 31.79 21.38 42.89
CA TYR A 193 30.95 22.53 42.58
C TYR A 193 31.07 22.88 41.09
N THR A 194 29.96 22.85 40.35
CA THR A 194 29.97 22.99 38.88
C THR A 194 28.75 23.72 38.35
N ARG A 195 28.85 24.27 37.13
CA ARG A 195 27.69 24.60 36.29
C ARG A 195 27.38 23.44 35.36
N ILE A 196 26.12 23.36 34.92
CA ILE A 196 25.66 22.39 33.95
C ILE A 196 25.09 23.13 32.75
N TYR A 197 25.49 22.66 31.57
CA TYR A 197 25.02 23.18 30.29
C TYR A 197 24.34 22.05 29.56
N GLN A 198 23.13 22.32 29.08
CA GLN A 198 22.45 21.40 28.18
C GLN A 198 23.15 21.42 26.83
N SER A 199 23.38 20.23 26.27
CA SER A 199 24.01 20.09 24.96
C SER A 199 23.10 20.61 23.85
N PHE A 200 23.70 21.18 22.81
CA PHE A 200 22.96 21.76 21.69
C PHE A 200 23.75 21.68 20.39
N PHE A 201 23.06 21.93 19.28
CA PHE A 201 23.63 22.08 17.95
C PHE A 201 23.53 23.52 17.50
N THR A 202 24.51 23.99 16.73
CA THR A 202 24.46 25.29 16.06
C THR A 202 25.07 25.19 14.68
N VAL A 203 24.67 26.09 13.78
CA VAL A 203 25.24 26.18 12.43
C VAL A 203 26.26 27.30 12.37
N VAL A 204 27.48 26.98 11.95
CA VAL A 204 28.57 27.93 11.80
C VAL A 204 28.95 28.06 10.33
N GLN A 205 29.03 29.30 9.83
CA GLN A 205 29.62 29.55 8.52
C GLN A 205 31.14 29.48 8.63
N ASN A 206 31.77 28.55 7.90
CA ASN A 206 33.21 28.34 7.90
C ASN A 206 33.74 28.32 6.46
N GLY A 207 34.14 29.49 5.96
CA GLY A 207 34.46 29.67 4.55
C GLY A 207 33.25 29.32 3.67
N ASN A 208 33.42 28.36 2.76
CA ASN A 208 32.36 27.88 1.86
C ASN A 208 31.47 26.79 2.48
N TYR A 209 31.69 26.42 3.73
CA TYR A 209 30.93 25.35 4.39
C TYR A 209 29.94 25.90 5.42
N ARG A 210 28.75 25.31 5.45
CA ARG A 210 27.75 25.48 6.52
C ARG A 210 27.85 24.29 7.45
N ASP A 211 28.57 24.48 8.55
CA ASP A 211 28.96 23.41 9.46
C ASP A 211 27.91 23.23 10.55
N LEU A 212 27.36 22.02 10.69
CA LEU A 212 26.57 21.63 11.86
C LEU A 212 27.53 21.26 12.98
N VAL A 213 27.44 21.98 14.10
CA VAL A 213 28.36 21.85 15.23
C VAL A 213 27.60 21.38 16.46
N TYR A 214 27.98 20.24 17.01
CA TYR A 214 27.49 19.74 18.30
C TYR A 214 28.35 20.28 19.43
N ILE A 215 27.72 20.88 20.44
CA ILE A 215 28.34 21.43 21.63
C ILE A 215 27.83 20.65 22.85
N ALA A 216 28.77 20.09 23.61
CA ALA A 216 28.50 19.37 24.85
C ALA A 216 29.44 19.83 25.96
N HIS A 217 29.10 19.55 27.21
CA HIS A 217 29.94 19.88 28.36
C HIS A 217 30.10 18.67 29.28
N SER A 218 31.21 18.64 30.01
CA SER A 218 31.37 17.72 31.14
C SER A 218 30.36 18.06 32.24
N GLY A 219 29.81 17.05 32.91
CA GLY A 219 29.09 17.25 34.17
C GLY A 219 30.00 17.61 35.36
N TRP A 220 31.32 17.56 35.19
CA TRP A 220 32.34 17.81 36.21
C TRP A 220 33.20 19.04 35.89
N SER A 221 33.64 19.74 36.92
CA SER A 221 34.59 20.85 36.82
C SER A 221 35.54 20.90 38.02
N LYS A 222 36.72 21.50 37.83
CA LYS A 222 37.69 21.77 38.90
C LYS A 222 37.43 23.11 39.59
N ASP A 223 36.96 24.09 38.83
CA ASP A 223 36.89 25.51 39.18
C ASP A 223 35.54 26.13 38.78
N THR A 224 34.45 25.35 38.89
CA THR A 224 33.06 25.69 38.52
C THR A 224 32.74 25.75 37.02
N TRP A 225 33.76 25.74 36.16
CA TRP A 225 33.60 25.81 34.71
C TRP A 225 33.87 24.44 34.08
N PRO A 226 32.84 23.72 33.64
CA PRO A 226 33.03 22.41 33.04
C PRO A 226 33.75 22.48 31.70
N ALA A 227 34.48 21.43 31.37
CA ALA A 227 35.13 21.31 30.07
C ALA A 227 34.09 21.31 28.94
N LYS A 228 34.30 22.16 27.94
CA LYS A 228 33.50 22.23 26.70
C LYS A 228 34.07 21.29 25.65
N TYR A 229 33.19 20.54 25.01
CA TYR A 229 33.46 19.71 23.85
C TYR A 229 32.72 20.24 22.62
N GLN A 230 33.39 20.26 21.48
CA GLN A 230 32.84 20.77 20.23
C GLN A 230 33.20 19.83 19.08
N PHE A 231 32.21 19.43 18.29
CA PHE A 231 32.38 18.51 17.17
C PHE A 231 31.65 19.06 15.94
N VAL A 232 32.34 19.16 14.80
CA VAL A 232 31.74 19.59 13.53
C VAL A 232 31.24 18.35 12.79
N VAL A 233 29.98 17.99 13.00
CA VAL A 233 29.48 16.62 12.76
C VAL A 233 29.08 16.36 11.31
N GLY A 234 29.07 17.38 10.46
CA GLY A 234 28.72 17.31 9.04
C GLY A 234 28.22 18.66 8.52
N PRO A 235 27.80 18.73 7.24
CA PRO A 235 27.05 19.86 6.72
C PRO A 235 25.72 20.04 7.46
N ALA A 236 25.30 21.29 7.63
CA ALA A 236 23.97 21.63 8.12
C ALA A 236 22.90 21.44 7.05
N ALA A 237 21.68 21.08 7.46
CA ALA A 237 20.54 21.04 6.56
C ALA A 237 20.15 22.45 6.08
N ASP A 238 19.49 22.54 4.93
CA ASP A 238 19.10 23.82 4.32
C ASP A 238 18.19 24.66 5.22
N TRP A 239 17.31 24.01 5.99
CA TRP A 239 16.36 24.67 6.89
C TRP A 239 17.00 25.16 8.20
N MET A 240 18.19 24.69 8.57
CA MET A 240 18.86 25.15 9.80
C MET A 240 19.45 26.53 9.56
N GLN A 241 19.24 27.50 10.45
CA GLN A 241 19.74 28.87 10.27
C GLN A 241 21.15 29.03 10.88
N THR A 242 22.04 29.76 10.21
CA THR A 242 23.37 30.08 10.74
C THR A 242 23.26 30.88 12.04
N GLY A 243 23.97 30.46 13.08
CA GLY A 243 23.95 31.05 14.42
C GLY A 243 22.77 30.63 15.31
N ALA A 244 21.76 29.94 14.77
CA ALA A 244 20.66 29.42 15.57
C ALA A 244 21.11 28.25 16.47
N ILE A 245 20.40 28.06 17.58
CA ILE A 245 20.59 26.97 18.54
C ILE A 245 19.46 25.97 18.35
N TYR A 246 19.81 24.68 18.29
CA TYR A 246 18.87 23.58 18.24
C TYR A 246 19.19 22.55 19.31
N TYR A 247 18.17 22.07 20.02
CA TYR A 247 18.30 21.04 21.03
C TYR A 247 17.92 19.69 20.46
N SER A 248 18.61 18.62 20.88
CA SER A 248 18.27 17.26 20.48
C SER A 248 18.78 16.26 21.51
N TYR A 249 17.89 15.46 22.07
CA TYR A 249 18.28 14.38 22.99
C TYR A 249 18.75 13.13 22.24
N ASN A 250 18.40 12.98 20.96
CA ASN A 250 18.72 11.80 20.14
C ASN A 250 19.71 12.06 19.00
N GLY A 251 20.02 13.32 18.69
CA GLY A 251 20.97 13.71 17.66
C GLY A 251 20.41 13.74 16.23
N TYR A 252 19.09 13.54 16.07
CA TYR A 252 18.44 13.60 14.76
C TYR A 252 17.07 14.28 14.76
N ASP A 253 16.35 14.33 15.89
CA ASP A 253 15.18 15.19 16.05
C ASP A 253 15.58 16.51 16.69
N PHE A 254 15.37 17.63 15.99
CA PHE A 254 15.81 18.95 16.42
C PHE A 254 14.64 19.79 16.92
N TYR A 255 14.85 20.45 18.05
CA TYR A 255 13.88 21.27 18.76
C TYR A 255 14.40 22.69 18.92
N SER A 256 13.48 23.66 18.96
CA SER A 256 13.81 25.07 19.17
C SER A 256 13.95 25.44 20.65
N ASP A 257 13.54 24.55 21.57
CA ASP A 257 13.55 24.78 23.01
C ASP A 257 14.21 23.65 23.79
N GLN A 258 14.73 24.01 24.97
CA GLN A 258 15.40 23.13 25.92
C GLN A 258 14.51 22.03 26.52
N SER A 259 13.18 22.20 26.49
CA SER A 259 12.23 21.22 27.02
C SER A 259 11.79 20.18 25.99
N TYR A 260 12.34 20.23 24.78
CA TYR A 260 12.03 19.32 23.67
C TYR A 260 10.55 19.28 23.29
N LYS A 261 9.84 20.41 23.40
CA LYS A 261 8.39 20.49 23.08
C LYS A 261 8.11 20.91 21.64
N ASN A 262 8.91 21.82 21.09
CA ASN A 262 8.70 22.42 19.78
C ASN A 262 9.68 21.82 18.77
N LYS A 263 9.33 20.65 18.22
CA LYS A 263 10.11 19.99 17.16
C LYS A 263 10.13 20.85 15.91
N VAL A 264 11.33 21.16 15.43
CA VAL A 264 11.57 21.93 14.19
C VAL A 264 11.55 20.99 12.99
N ASN A 265 12.41 19.96 12.99
CA ASN A 265 12.48 18.95 11.94
C ASN A 265 13.35 17.75 12.38
N THR A 266 13.41 16.72 11.54
CA THR A 266 14.35 15.60 11.66
C THR A 266 15.49 15.75 10.64
N TYR A 267 16.73 15.52 11.05
CA TYR A 267 17.89 15.49 10.17
C TYR A 267 18.94 14.48 10.67
N TYR A 268 19.34 13.57 9.81
CA TYR A 268 20.39 12.60 10.11
C TYR A 268 21.73 13.12 9.60
N SER A 269 22.67 13.44 10.49
CA SER A 269 24.01 13.85 10.07
C SER A 269 24.68 12.73 9.27
N TYR A 270 25.00 13.01 8.00
CA TYR A 270 25.34 12.01 7.00
C TYR A 270 26.45 11.05 7.46
N TYR A 271 27.65 11.53 7.83
CA TYR A 271 28.76 10.65 8.22
C TYR A 271 28.51 9.86 9.51
N MET A 272 27.64 10.34 10.41
CA MET A 272 27.31 9.63 11.64
C MET A 272 26.37 8.45 11.36
N PHE A 273 25.43 8.64 10.43
CA PHE A 273 24.41 7.65 10.07
C PHE A 273 24.70 6.90 8.77
N LEU A 274 25.79 7.20 8.08
CA LEU A 274 26.25 6.49 6.89
C LEU A 274 26.59 5.04 7.27
N PRO A 275 25.91 4.04 6.68
CA PRO A 275 26.24 2.64 6.85
C PRO A 275 27.70 2.34 6.46
N LEU A 276 28.39 1.56 7.28
CA LEU A 276 29.75 1.08 7.00
C LEU A 276 29.80 0.17 5.76
N ARG A 277 28.68 -0.44 5.35
CA ARG A 277 28.53 -1.15 4.06
C ARG A 277 28.36 -0.18 2.90
N THR A 278 29.28 0.77 2.76
CA THR A 278 29.37 1.73 1.66
C THR A 278 30.83 1.89 1.24
N LYS A 279 31.08 2.38 0.03
CA LYS A 279 32.44 2.68 -0.46
C LYS A 279 32.71 4.17 -0.39
N SER A 280 33.75 4.58 0.34
CA SER A 280 34.34 5.90 0.18
C SER A 280 35.00 6.02 -1.20
N SER A 281 34.84 7.18 -1.83
CA SER A 281 35.54 7.61 -3.03
C SER A 281 36.78 8.47 -2.74
N ILE A 282 37.08 8.74 -1.47
CA ILE A 282 38.25 9.53 -1.09
C ILE A 282 39.52 8.76 -1.50
N PRO A 283 40.40 9.35 -2.33
CA PRO A 283 41.60 8.67 -2.82
C PRO A 283 42.62 8.43 -1.70
N ALA A 284 43.41 7.37 -1.81
CA ALA A 284 44.40 6.97 -0.80
C ALA A 284 45.38 8.10 -0.39
N ASP A 285 45.78 8.96 -1.34
CA ASP A 285 46.69 10.08 -1.07
C ASP A 285 46.07 11.16 -0.17
N ALA A 286 44.74 11.31 -0.19
CA ALA A 286 44.06 12.30 0.65
C ALA A 286 44.22 12.02 2.16
N TYR A 287 44.37 10.75 2.54
CA TYR A 287 44.60 10.34 3.93
C TYR A 287 45.98 10.80 4.43
N ASN A 288 47.01 10.69 3.58
CA ASN A 288 48.33 11.22 3.87
C ASN A 288 48.32 12.75 3.95
N ASN A 289 47.70 13.41 2.97
CA ASN A 289 47.57 14.87 2.96
C ASN A 289 46.86 15.39 4.22
N PHE A 290 45.83 14.68 4.69
CA PHE A 290 45.13 15.01 5.93
C PHE A 290 46.07 14.98 7.15
N LEU A 291 46.92 13.96 7.28
CA LEU A 291 47.90 13.87 8.37
C LEU A 291 49.02 14.91 8.24
N SER A 292 49.52 15.17 7.03
CA SER A 292 50.54 16.20 6.77
C SER A 292 50.01 17.60 7.08
N ARG A 293 48.76 17.92 6.75
CA ARG A 293 48.12 19.21 7.11
C ARG A 293 47.98 19.40 8.62
N LYS A 294 47.90 18.30 9.38
CA LYS A 294 47.94 18.32 10.85
C LYS A 294 49.37 18.34 11.42
N GLY A 295 50.40 18.26 10.58
CA GLY A 295 51.81 18.28 10.97
C GLY A 295 52.27 17.05 11.74
N ILE A 296 51.67 15.88 11.46
CA ILE A 296 51.91 14.63 12.22
C ILE A 296 52.33 13.44 11.34
N ASP A 297 52.56 13.66 10.05
CA ASP A 297 53.02 12.69 9.07
C ASP A 297 54.30 11.94 9.49
N GLY A 298 55.28 12.63 10.07
CA GLY A 298 56.51 12.00 10.58
C GLY A 298 56.36 11.22 11.91
N TYR A 299 55.18 11.28 12.55
CA TYR A 299 54.97 10.77 13.91
C TYR A 299 53.81 9.78 14.01
N SER A 300 53.09 9.55 12.91
CA SER A 300 51.87 8.75 12.88
C SER A 300 52.10 7.39 12.24
N LYS A 301 51.66 6.33 12.91
CA LYS A 301 51.57 4.99 12.31
C LYS A 301 50.49 4.84 11.23
N LEU A 302 49.62 5.84 11.07
CA LEU A 302 48.62 5.88 10.00
C LEU A 302 49.16 6.47 8.68
N TYR A 303 50.34 7.10 8.72
CA TYR A 303 50.97 7.65 7.52
C TYR A 303 51.35 6.53 6.55
N ASN A 304 51.11 6.75 5.26
CA ASN A 304 51.23 5.77 4.16
C ASN A 304 50.29 4.56 4.23
N GLN A 305 49.23 4.60 5.04
CA GLN A 305 48.27 3.51 5.16
C GLN A 305 46.97 3.73 4.36
N GLY A 306 46.85 4.82 3.59
CA GLY A 306 45.64 5.11 2.80
C GLY A 306 45.25 3.98 1.85
N HIS A 307 46.21 3.40 1.12
CA HIS A 307 45.97 2.24 0.27
C HIS A 307 45.51 1.02 1.04
N THR A 308 46.03 0.81 2.25
CA THR A 308 45.60 -0.30 3.13
C THR A 308 44.11 -0.19 3.44
N PHE A 309 43.61 0.98 3.84
CA PHE A 309 42.18 1.17 4.10
C PHE A 309 41.32 0.96 2.84
N VAL A 310 41.73 1.53 1.70
CA VAL A 310 41.00 1.39 0.43
C VAL A 310 40.95 -0.07 -0.05
N ASN A 311 42.08 -0.79 0.04
CA ASN A 311 42.14 -2.20 -0.35
C ASN A 311 41.26 -3.05 0.56
N ASN A 312 41.28 -2.83 1.87
CA ASN A 312 40.43 -3.56 2.81
C ASN A 312 38.94 -3.19 2.66
N GLN A 313 38.59 -1.97 2.24
CA GLN A 313 37.22 -1.62 1.86
C GLN A 313 36.73 -2.49 0.70
N ASN A 314 37.55 -2.60 -0.35
CA ASN A 314 37.19 -3.36 -1.54
C ASN A 314 37.04 -4.85 -1.22
N THR A 315 37.92 -5.40 -0.38
CA THR A 315 37.92 -6.82 0.00
C THR A 315 36.85 -7.18 1.04
N TYR A 316 36.71 -6.39 2.11
CA TYR A 316 35.91 -6.75 3.29
C TYR A 316 34.60 -5.98 3.45
N GLY A 317 34.33 -5.04 2.53
CA GLY A 317 33.03 -4.39 2.44
C GLY A 317 32.78 -3.33 3.50
N VAL A 318 33.81 -2.61 3.94
CA VAL A 318 33.70 -1.63 5.05
C VAL A 318 34.28 -0.29 4.60
N ASN A 319 33.55 0.80 4.84
CA ASN A 319 33.91 2.14 4.39
C ASN A 319 35.29 2.60 4.91
N ALA A 320 36.23 2.86 3.99
CA ALA A 320 37.62 3.22 4.29
C ALA A 320 37.74 4.53 5.08
N ALA A 321 37.00 5.57 4.70
CA ALA A 321 37.07 6.88 5.34
C ALA A 321 36.56 6.84 6.78
N LEU A 322 35.44 6.15 7.04
CA LEU A 322 34.90 6.00 8.39
C LEU A 322 35.83 5.18 9.30
N VAL A 323 36.44 4.11 8.78
CA VAL A 323 37.37 3.29 9.56
C VAL A 323 38.70 4.01 9.81
N PHE A 324 39.20 4.80 8.85
CA PHE A 324 40.36 5.66 9.09
C PHE A 324 40.06 6.74 10.13
N ALA A 325 38.89 7.37 10.07
CA ALA A 325 38.46 8.36 11.06
C ALA A 325 38.36 7.73 12.46
N MET A 326 37.87 6.49 12.55
CA MET A 326 37.88 5.69 13.78
C MET A 326 39.31 5.45 14.27
N ALA A 327 40.21 4.98 13.41
CA ALA A 327 41.61 4.78 13.77
C ALA A 327 42.26 6.07 14.28
N CYS A 328 41.95 7.22 13.65
CA CYS A 328 42.42 8.52 14.12
C CYS A 328 41.94 8.85 15.52
N LEU A 329 40.66 8.61 15.83
CA LEU A 329 40.13 8.85 17.18
C LEU A 329 40.79 7.92 18.21
N GLU A 330 40.77 6.61 17.94
CA GLU A 330 41.17 5.56 18.89
C GLU A 330 42.67 5.54 19.19
N SER A 331 43.49 6.04 18.27
CA SER A 331 44.95 6.04 18.41
C SER A 331 45.59 7.42 18.51
N ASN A 332 44.82 8.48 18.76
CA ASN A 332 45.31 9.86 18.73
C ASN A 332 46.09 10.15 17.42
N TYR A 333 45.42 9.87 16.30
CA TYR A 333 45.95 9.97 14.95
C TYR A 333 47.20 9.10 14.72
N GLY A 334 47.21 7.87 15.25
CA GLY A 334 48.29 6.90 15.07
C GLY A 334 49.50 7.10 15.99
N ARG A 335 49.36 7.87 17.07
CA ARG A 335 50.46 8.30 17.96
C ARG A 335 50.36 7.79 19.38
N SER A 336 49.25 7.13 19.74
CA SER A 336 49.09 6.55 21.07
C SER A 336 50.20 5.53 21.34
N ARG A 337 50.56 5.35 22.62
CA ARG A 337 51.58 4.37 23.00
C ARG A 337 51.27 2.97 22.46
N PHE A 338 50.00 2.56 22.46
CA PHE A 338 49.60 1.26 21.89
C PHE A 338 49.74 1.20 20.36
N ALA A 339 49.49 2.28 19.65
CA ALA A 339 49.74 2.33 18.22
C ALA A 339 51.25 2.25 17.91
N MET A 340 52.07 3.00 18.65
CA MET A 340 53.52 3.06 18.45
C MET A 340 54.21 1.74 18.82
N ASP A 341 53.89 1.20 20.01
CA ASP A 341 54.59 0.05 20.60
C ASP A 341 54.00 -1.30 20.14
N ARG A 342 52.69 -1.35 19.83
CA ARG A 342 51.95 -2.61 19.61
C ARG A 342 51.21 -2.68 18.28
N ASN A 343 51.34 -1.65 17.44
CA ASN A 343 50.57 -1.50 16.19
C ASN A 343 49.04 -1.57 16.41
N ASN A 344 48.55 -1.26 17.61
CA ASN A 344 47.14 -1.35 17.95
C ASN A 344 46.46 0.01 17.79
N LEU A 345 45.81 0.19 16.64
CA LEU A 345 45.17 1.44 16.25
C LEU A 345 43.76 1.65 16.83
N PHE A 346 43.10 0.59 17.28
CA PHE A 346 41.67 0.61 17.61
C PHE A 346 41.40 0.15 19.05
N GLY A 347 42.42 0.09 19.91
CA GLY A 347 42.28 -0.27 21.32
C GLY A 347 41.86 -1.72 21.59
N TRP A 348 42.10 -2.67 20.67
CA TRP A 348 41.67 -4.07 20.85
C TRP A 348 42.30 -4.72 22.07
N SER A 349 41.48 -5.41 22.88
CA SER A 349 41.86 -6.03 24.16
C SER A 349 42.51 -5.08 25.17
N ALA A 350 42.49 -3.78 24.93
CA ALA A 350 42.88 -2.76 25.89
C ALA A 350 41.67 -2.53 26.81
N PHE A 351 41.35 -3.52 27.63
CA PHE A 351 40.24 -3.37 28.57
C PHE A 351 40.54 -2.18 29.47
N ASP A 352 39.53 -1.35 29.73
CA ASP A 352 39.69 -0.27 30.71
C ASP A 352 40.17 -0.84 32.06
N SER A 353 39.85 -2.11 32.35
CA SER A 353 40.21 -2.84 33.58
C SER A 353 41.69 -3.27 33.66
N ASP A 354 42.38 -3.34 32.52
CA ASP A 354 43.80 -3.70 32.42
C ASP A 354 44.30 -3.32 31.02
N PRO A 355 44.72 -2.05 30.82
CA PRO A 355 45.12 -1.56 29.51
C PRO A 355 46.33 -2.30 28.93
N ASN A 356 47.11 -3.00 29.77
CA ASN A 356 48.29 -3.75 29.33
C ASN A 356 47.93 -5.06 28.59
N GLN A 357 46.67 -5.48 28.59
CA GLN A 357 46.19 -6.59 27.76
C GLN A 357 45.94 -6.19 26.29
N ALA A 358 46.17 -4.92 25.95
CA ALA A 358 46.04 -4.43 24.58
C ALA A 358 46.76 -5.37 23.60
N ALA A 359 46.00 -5.86 22.62
CA ALA A 359 46.48 -6.76 21.59
C ALA A 359 47.71 -6.15 20.89
N THR A 360 48.62 -7.02 20.48
CA THR A 360 49.79 -6.64 19.69
C THR A 360 49.63 -7.23 18.30
N PHE A 361 49.74 -6.38 17.28
CA PHE A 361 49.65 -6.79 15.88
C PHE A 361 51.03 -6.78 15.25
N ARG A 362 51.28 -7.70 14.31
CA ARG A 362 52.56 -7.80 13.60
C ARG A 362 52.85 -6.54 12.79
N SER A 363 51.82 -5.92 12.23
CA SER A 363 51.91 -4.68 11.48
C SER A 363 50.62 -3.87 11.55
N ILE A 364 50.67 -2.63 11.08
CA ILE A 364 49.50 -1.76 10.99
C ILE A 364 48.50 -2.30 9.97
N GLU A 365 48.99 -2.86 8.87
CA GLU A 365 48.18 -3.46 7.82
C GLU A 365 47.36 -4.64 8.36
N GLN A 366 47.97 -5.48 9.20
CA GLN A 366 47.25 -6.55 9.89
C GLN A 366 46.18 -5.99 10.83
N ALA A 367 46.51 -4.97 11.64
CA ALA A 367 45.55 -4.37 12.56
C ALA A 367 44.32 -3.80 11.83
N ILE A 368 44.52 -3.14 10.69
CA ILE A 368 43.45 -2.62 9.84
C ILE A 368 42.63 -3.75 9.23
N ALA A 369 43.29 -4.77 8.67
CA ALA A 369 42.62 -5.90 8.04
C ALA A 369 41.76 -6.70 9.02
N GLU A 370 42.26 -7.03 10.21
CA GLU A 370 41.49 -7.74 11.24
C GLU A 370 40.35 -6.89 11.78
N HIS A 371 40.55 -5.58 11.94
CA HIS A 371 39.47 -4.70 12.37
C HIS A 371 38.31 -4.66 11.37
N MET A 372 38.60 -4.53 10.08
CA MET A 372 37.57 -4.49 9.04
C MET A 372 36.95 -5.87 8.76
N SER A 373 37.74 -6.94 8.76
CA SER A 373 37.28 -8.28 8.36
C SER A 373 36.64 -9.10 9.47
N ILE A 374 37.02 -8.90 10.74
CA ILE A 374 36.55 -9.67 11.89
C ILE A 374 35.69 -8.80 12.78
N ASN A 375 36.26 -7.69 13.25
CA ASN A 375 35.71 -6.97 14.38
C ASN A 375 34.45 -6.19 14.03
N LEU A 376 34.54 -5.29 13.05
CA LEU A 376 33.39 -4.53 12.56
C LEU A 376 32.34 -5.45 11.93
N ARG A 377 32.75 -6.58 11.32
CA ARG A 377 31.82 -7.59 10.84
C ARG A 377 30.88 -8.07 11.94
N GLY A 378 31.41 -8.31 13.14
CA GLY A 378 30.57 -8.69 14.29
C GLY A 378 29.53 -7.62 14.68
N PHE A 379 29.86 -6.33 14.57
CA PHE A 379 28.89 -5.26 14.85
C PHE A 379 27.85 -5.06 13.74
N MET A 380 28.06 -5.66 12.56
CA MET A 380 27.17 -5.59 11.40
C MET A 380 26.49 -6.94 11.08
N ASP A 381 26.67 -7.95 11.93
CA ASP A 381 26.04 -9.26 11.76
C ASP A 381 24.73 -9.32 12.54
N ILE A 382 23.62 -9.60 11.86
CA ILE A 382 22.28 -9.69 12.48
C ILE A 382 22.20 -10.66 13.65
N ASN A 383 23.04 -11.69 13.69
CA ASN A 383 23.04 -12.69 14.75
C ASN A 383 23.97 -12.37 15.93
N ASP A 384 24.77 -11.31 15.83
CA ASP A 384 25.65 -10.90 16.93
C ASP A 384 24.88 -10.02 17.93
N TYR A 385 25.04 -10.30 19.23
CA TYR A 385 24.36 -9.53 20.28
C TYR A 385 24.72 -8.03 20.27
N ARG A 386 25.82 -7.68 19.60
CA ARG A 386 26.32 -6.30 19.43
C ARG A 386 25.67 -5.55 18.27
N PHE A 387 24.84 -6.20 17.48
CA PHE A 387 24.22 -5.59 16.30
C PHE A 387 23.10 -4.64 16.67
N PHE A 388 23.32 -3.36 16.36
CA PHE A 388 22.37 -2.27 16.52
C PHE A 388 22.30 -1.40 15.25
N GLY A 389 22.64 -1.97 14.10
CA GLY A 389 22.77 -1.25 12.84
C GLY A 389 24.23 -1.12 12.42
N MET A 390 24.44 -0.85 11.14
CA MET A 390 25.76 -0.91 10.51
C MET A 390 26.42 0.46 10.33
N HIS A 391 25.88 1.52 10.91
CA HIS A 391 26.44 2.86 10.93
C HIS A 391 27.17 3.13 12.26
N LEU A 392 27.98 4.20 12.32
CA LEU A 392 28.66 4.60 13.57
C LEU A 392 27.64 4.90 14.68
N GLY A 393 26.69 5.79 14.32
CA GLY A 393 25.52 6.12 15.11
C GLY A 393 25.82 6.71 16.48
N ASN A 394 24.88 6.47 17.39
CA ASN A 394 24.83 7.04 18.72
C ASN A 394 24.47 5.93 19.72
N LYS A 395 24.02 6.28 20.92
CA LYS A 395 23.65 5.25 21.90
C LYS A 395 22.35 4.53 21.56
N GLY A 396 21.48 5.14 20.75
CA GLY A 396 20.22 4.52 20.30
C GLY A 396 20.44 3.47 19.23
N SER A 397 21.34 3.71 18.27
CA SER A 397 21.64 2.76 17.20
C SER A 397 23.04 2.94 16.62
N GLY A 398 23.53 1.90 15.94
CA GLY A 398 24.85 1.81 15.34
C GLY A 398 25.88 1.14 16.25
N VAL A 399 27.15 1.24 15.86
CA VAL A 399 28.28 0.63 16.58
C VAL A 399 28.42 1.20 18.01
N ASN A 400 28.13 2.48 18.20
CA ASN A 400 28.32 3.19 19.47
C ASN A 400 27.44 2.66 20.64
N VAL A 401 26.33 1.96 20.34
CA VAL A 401 25.47 1.40 21.40
C VAL A 401 26.26 0.53 22.36
N LEU A 402 27.18 -0.30 21.84
CA LEU A 402 27.96 -1.24 22.65
C LEU A 402 29.49 -1.13 22.48
N TYR A 403 29.99 -0.36 21.52
CA TYR A 403 31.43 -0.28 21.25
C TYR A 403 32.20 0.55 22.30
N ALA A 404 31.71 1.73 22.65
CA ALA A 404 32.42 2.65 23.56
C ALA A 404 31.51 3.19 24.65
N ALA A 405 32.02 3.44 25.86
CA ALA A 405 31.27 4.10 26.94
C ALA A 405 31.05 5.61 26.70
N ASP A 406 31.73 6.21 25.72
CA ASP A 406 31.56 7.62 25.40
C ASP A 406 30.32 7.82 24.52
N PRO A 407 29.25 8.49 25.01
CA PRO A 407 28.06 8.73 24.18
C PRO A 407 28.37 9.58 22.94
N TYR A 408 29.48 10.32 22.94
CA TYR A 408 29.88 11.20 21.84
C TYR A 408 30.81 10.55 20.81
N TRP A 409 31.10 9.24 20.92
CA TRP A 409 32.04 8.53 20.06
C TRP A 409 31.70 8.67 18.56
N GLY A 410 30.45 8.44 18.17
CA GLY A 410 30.03 8.56 16.77
C GLY A 410 30.12 9.98 16.23
N TYR A 411 29.80 10.99 17.05
CA TYR A 411 29.93 12.41 16.70
C TYR A 411 31.40 12.80 16.41
N LYS A 412 32.33 12.29 17.23
CA LYS A 412 33.78 12.54 17.06
C LYS A 412 34.30 11.94 15.76
N ILE A 413 33.92 10.70 15.46
CA ILE A 413 34.35 10.03 14.22
C ILE A 413 33.73 10.71 13.00
N ALA A 414 32.44 11.04 13.05
CA ALA A 414 31.77 11.79 11.98
C ALA A 414 32.46 13.14 11.71
N ALA A 415 32.89 13.84 12.76
CA ALA A 415 33.63 15.09 12.61
C ALA A 415 35.01 14.90 11.94
N ILE A 416 35.75 13.85 12.29
CA ILE A 416 37.03 13.53 11.64
C ILE A 416 36.80 13.10 10.18
N ALA A 417 35.78 12.30 9.90
CA ALA A 417 35.44 11.87 8.53
C ALA A 417 35.05 13.05 7.64
N TYR A 418 34.24 13.98 8.17
CA TYR A 418 33.89 15.21 7.47
C TYR A 418 35.12 16.12 7.24
N GLU A 419 36.01 16.25 8.22
CA GLU A 419 37.26 17.00 8.05
C GLU A 419 38.19 16.37 7.00
N LEU A 420 38.29 15.03 6.98
CA LEU A 420 39.02 14.29 5.95
C LEU A 420 38.44 14.57 4.56
N ASP A 421 37.11 14.57 4.42
CA ASP A 421 36.44 14.82 3.14
C ASP A 421 36.69 16.25 2.64
N LYS A 422 36.60 17.26 3.53
CA LYS A 422 37.02 18.64 3.21
C LYS A 422 38.48 18.69 2.78
N SER A 423 39.38 18.02 3.52
CA SER A 423 40.81 17.98 3.21
C SER A 423 41.09 17.34 1.85
N SER A 424 40.32 16.31 1.46
CA SER A 424 40.43 15.66 0.16
C SER A 424 40.17 16.62 -1.02
N ASN A 425 39.38 17.67 -0.77
CA ASN A 425 39.06 18.73 -1.72
C ASN A 425 39.80 20.05 -1.41
N ASN A 426 40.88 20.01 -0.63
CA ASN A 426 41.66 21.19 -0.23
C ASN A 426 40.80 22.31 0.40
N TYR A 427 39.71 21.94 1.10
CA TYR A 427 38.79 22.84 1.76
C TYR A 427 38.12 23.87 0.81
N ASN A 428 37.94 23.54 -0.47
CA ASN A 428 37.40 24.46 -1.48
C ASN A 428 35.88 24.68 -1.42
N GLY A 429 35.14 23.95 -0.57
CA GLY A 429 33.67 23.96 -0.50
C GLY A 429 33.02 22.65 -0.95
N ASN A 430 33.73 21.80 -1.69
CA ASN A 430 33.23 20.52 -2.17
C ASN A 430 33.50 19.38 -1.17
N LEU A 431 32.72 18.31 -1.32
CA LEU A 431 32.82 17.06 -0.55
C LEU A 431 32.68 15.89 -1.52
N THR A 432 33.57 14.90 -1.38
CA THR A 432 33.66 13.70 -2.21
C THR A 432 32.60 12.66 -1.86
N ASP A 433 32.34 12.46 -0.56
CA ASP A 433 31.48 11.36 -0.08
C ASP A 433 30.12 11.81 0.44
N PHE A 434 29.96 13.10 0.78
CA PHE A 434 28.69 13.63 1.31
C PHE A 434 27.53 13.37 0.33
N ASN A 435 26.44 12.75 0.83
CA ASN A 435 25.26 12.36 0.05
C ASN A 435 25.53 11.51 -1.21
N LYS A 436 26.72 10.89 -1.32
CA LYS A 436 27.01 9.92 -2.39
C LYS A 436 26.04 8.73 -2.38
N TYR A 437 25.58 8.32 -1.21
CA TYR A 437 24.59 7.27 -1.05
C TYR A 437 23.25 7.85 -0.61
N ASN A 438 22.19 7.39 -1.26
CA ASN A 438 20.84 7.54 -0.76
C ASN A 438 20.65 6.59 0.43
N LEU A 439 20.07 7.09 1.52
CA LEU A 439 19.87 6.36 2.76
C LEU A 439 18.37 6.20 3.02
N GLY A 440 17.99 5.02 3.48
CA GLY A 440 16.63 4.70 3.92
C GLY A 440 16.63 4.25 5.38
N LYS A 441 15.62 4.69 6.14
CA LYS A 441 15.35 4.21 7.50
C LYS A 441 14.20 3.22 7.43
N VAL A 442 14.42 1.98 7.85
CA VAL A 442 13.35 1.00 7.99
C VAL A 442 12.43 1.43 9.13
N ASN A 443 11.17 1.70 8.79
CA ASN A 443 10.20 2.36 9.67
C ASN A 443 9.34 1.38 10.48
N THR A 444 9.41 0.09 10.15
CA THR A 444 8.58 -0.96 10.75
C THR A 444 9.46 -1.98 11.44
N TYR A 445 9.08 -2.34 12.67
CA TYR A 445 9.81 -3.30 13.49
C TYR A 445 9.80 -4.69 12.85
N ASN A 446 10.96 -5.39 12.85
CA ASN A 446 11.07 -6.78 12.40
C ASN A 446 10.65 -6.99 10.92
N THR A 447 10.97 -6.02 10.06
CA THR A 447 10.69 -6.07 8.63
C THR A 447 11.58 -7.11 7.95
N SER A 448 11.02 -7.88 7.02
CA SER A 448 11.77 -8.87 6.24
C SER A 448 12.64 -8.20 5.17
N VAL A 449 13.86 -8.71 5.01
CA VAL A 449 14.74 -8.39 3.88
C VAL A 449 14.81 -9.63 2.99
N TYR A 450 14.40 -9.48 1.74
CA TYR A 450 14.29 -10.57 0.77
C TYR A 450 15.52 -10.70 -0.11
N ARG A 451 15.72 -11.89 -0.68
CA ARG A 451 16.83 -12.20 -1.62
C ARG A 451 16.62 -11.58 -3.00
N GLY A 452 15.37 -11.37 -3.39
CA GLY A 452 14.95 -10.77 -4.66
C GLY A 452 13.81 -9.77 -4.47
N ASN A 453 13.44 -9.09 -5.54
CA ASN A 453 12.38 -8.09 -5.58
C ASN A 453 10.96 -8.71 -5.66
N SER A 454 10.76 -9.89 -5.09
CA SER A 454 9.47 -10.59 -5.07
C SER A 454 9.28 -11.35 -3.76
N PHE A 455 8.02 -11.49 -3.31
CA PHE A 455 7.66 -12.14 -2.05
C PHE A 455 8.08 -13.63 -1.97
N GLY A 456 8.21 -14.31 -3.12
CA GLY A 456 8.63 -15.71 -3.20
C GLY A 456 10.15 -15.92 -3.23
N SER A 457 10.95 -14.86 -3.27
CA SER A 457 12.41 -14.96 -3.43
C SER A 457 13.16 -15.52 -2.20
N GLY A 458 12.48 -15.66 -1.07
CA GLY A 458 13.02 -16.13 0.20
C GLY A 458 13.60 -15.00 1.05
N GLU A 459 13.46 -15.13 2.37
CA GLU A 459 13.98 -14.17 3.36
C GLU A 459 15.48 -14.37 3.58
N LEU A 460 16.24 -13.27 3.62
CA LEU A 460 17.63 -13.24 4.10
C LEU A 460 17.65 -13.19 5.63
N PHE A 461 16.98 -12.19 6.19
CA PHE A 461 16.90 -11.91 7.64
C PHE A 461 15.82 -10.86 7.89
N LYS A 462 15.59 -10.51 9.17
CA LYS A 462 14.71 -9.42 9.59
C LYS A 462 15.47 -8.26 10.20
N THR A 463 14.91 -7.05 10.15
CA THR A 463 15.58 -5.81 10.56
C THR A 463 15.57 -5.53 12.08
N ALA A 464 15.27 -6.52 12.92
CA ALA A 464 15.22 -6.28 14.36
C ALA A 464 16.60 -6.43 15.03
N TYR A 465 16.93 -5.57 16.00
CA TYR A 465 18.15 -5.74 16.81
C TYR A 465 17.97 -6.75 17.96
N GLY A 466 16.74 -7.20 18.20
CA GLY A 466 16.36 -8.15 19.24
C GLY A 466 14.89 -8.48 19.15
N ALA A 467 14.25 -8.83 20.27
CA ALA A 467 12.84 -9.21 20.29
C ALA A 467 11.85 -8.03 20.25
N THR A 468 12.27 -6.82 20.64
CA THR A 468 11.39 -5.64 20.74
C THR A 468 12.11 -4.29 20.53
N TYR A 469 13.36 -4.27 20.03
CA TYR A 469 14.13 -3.03 19.90
C TYR A 469 14.66 -2.87 18.47
N GLN A 470 14.36 -1.72 17.85
CA GLN A 470 14.83 -1.33 16.53
C GLN A 470 14.80 0.20 16.40
N GLU A 471 15.93 0.85 16.70
CA GLU A 471 16.07 2.30 16.55
C GLU A 471 16.88 2.65 15.30
N ASN A 472 16.37 3.53 14.45
CA ASN A 472 17.05 4.00 13.22
C ASN A 472 17.82 2.90 12.47
N TYR A 473 17.11 1.88 12.00
CA TYR A 473 17.68 0.86 11.14
C TYR A 473 17.92 1.44 9.74
N ILE A 474 19.13 1.94 9.52
CA ILE A 474 19.50 2.65 8.30
C ILE A 474 20.22 1.72 7.32
N VAL A 475 19.81 1.80 6.06
CA VAL A 475 20.34 1.01 4.94
C VAL A 475 20.74 1.91 3.77
N PRO A 476 21.81 1.59 3.03
CA PRO A 476 22.08 2.24 1.75
C PRO A 476 21.06 1.77 0.71
N ILE A 477 20.42 2.72 0.04
CA ILE A 477 19.53 2.46 -1.10
C ILE A 477 20.37 2.43 -2.37
N LEU A 478 20.28 1.33 -3.10
CA LEU A 478 20.95 1.13 -4.38
C LEU A 478 20.04 1.54 -5.55
N SER A 479 18.77 1.13 -5.50
CA SER A 479 17.74 1.48 -6.47
C SER A 479 16.36 1.18 -5.88
N GLN A 480 15.31 1.67 -6.53
CA GLN A 480 13.96 1.18 -6.32
C GLN A 480 13.54 0.38 -7.54
N GLU A 481 13.13 -0.86 -7.33
CA GLU A 481 12.72 -1.82 -8.34
C GLU A 481 11.30 -2.23 -8.01
N GLY A 482 10.33 -1.50 -8.57
CA GLY A 482 8.95 -1.81 -8.29
C GLY A 482 8.47 -1.37 -6.90
N SER A 483 7.71 -2.25 -6.26
CA SER A 483 7.31 -2.13 -4.85
C SER A 483 8.45 -2.43 -3.86
N PHE A 484 9.65 -2.77 -4.34
CA PHE A 484 10.82 -3.08 -3.51
C PHE A 484 11.93 -2.05 -3.69
N VAL A 485 12.61 -1.75 -2.59
CA VAL A 485 13.84 -0.97 -2.56
C VAL A 485 15.01 -1.94 -2.43
N LYS A 486 15.91 -1.90 -3.42
CA LYS A 486 17.15 -2.64 -3.40
C LYS A 486 18.13 -1.95 -2.46
N VAL A 487 18.65 -2.69 -1.49
CA VAL A 487 19.53 -2.17 -0.44
C VAL A 487 20.83 -2.97 -0.37
N GLN A 488 21.89 -2.34 0.13
CA GLN A 488 23.13 -3.05 0.45
C GLN A 488 22.95 -3.86 1.75
N SER A 489 23.17 -5.18 1.71
CA SER A 489 23.00 -6.08 2.85
C SER A 489 24.07 -5.89 3.93
N HIS A 490 23.70 -6.02 5.21
CA HIS A 490 24.66 -5.93 6.32
C HIS A 490 25.64 -7.13 6.37
N ASN A 491 25.12 -8.37 6.28
CA ASN A 491 25.91 -9.58 6.17
C ASN A 491 26.30 -9.77 4.70
N GLY A 492 27.52 -10.25 4.46
CA GLY A 492 27.97 -10.60 3.12
C GLY A 492 27.26 -11.85 2.61
N ILE A 493 27.15 -11.98 1.29
CA ILE A 493 26.55 -13.14 0.62
C ILE A 493 27.62 -13.80 -0.25
N ARG A 494 27.79 -15.12 -0.12
CA ARG A 494 28.73 -15.92 -0.92
C ARG A 494 28.20 -16.20 -2.32
N ASN A 495 29.05 -16.75 -3.18
CA ASN A 495 28.66 -17.17 -4.54
C ASN A 495 27.59 -18.26 -4.56
N ASP A 496 27.51 -19.11 -3.53
CA ASP A 496 26.46 -20.12 -3.35
C ASP A 496 25.17 -19.57 -2.72
N ASN A 497 25.05 -18.24 -2.61
CA ASN A 497 23.96 -17.50 -1.96
C ASN A 497 23.82 -17.72 -0.44
N SER A 498 24.78 -18.38 0.20
CA SER A 498 24.80 -18.49 1.67
C SER A 498 25.19 -17.17 2.33
N ILE A 499 24.59 -16.88 3.49
CA ILE A 499 24.90 -15.68 4.28
C ILE A 499 26.21 -15.92 5.04
N ILE A 500 27.09 -14.91 5.03
CA ILE A 500 28.34 -14.89 5.80
C ILE A 500 28.04 -14.33 7.19
N TYR A 501 27.86 -15.22 8.15
CA TYR A 501 27.81 -14.87 9.57
C TYR A 501 29.23 -14.69 10.14
N HIS A 502 29.39 -13.77 11.08
CA HIS A 502 30.60 -13.53 11.86
C HIS A 502 30.98 -14.75 12.69
N LYS A 503 30.00 -15.52 13.18
CA LYS A 503 30.22 -16.78 13.90
C LYS A 503 29.41 -17.92 13.33
N VAL A 504 30.08 -19.06 13.12
CA VAL A 504 29.44 -20.33 12.76
C VAL A 504 29.91 -21.39 13.75
N SER A 505 28.97 -22.07 14.42
CA SER A 505 29.27 -23.05 15.48
C SER A 505 30.24 -22.51 16.54
N ASN A 506 30.00 -21.27 16.99
CA ASN A 506 30.83 -20.50 17.94
C ASN A 506 32.27 -20.19 17.50
N LYS A 507 32.66 -20.47 16.26
CA LYS A 507 33.97 -20.09 15.70
C LYS A 507 33.86 -18.80 14.90
N ILE A 508 34.82 -17.90 15.08
CA ILE A 508 34.91 -16.65 14.33
C ILE A 508 35.27 -16.96 12.88
N VAL A 509 34.50 -16.41 11.96
CA VAL A 509 34.79 -16.42 10.53
C VAL A 509 35.64 -15.19 10.21
N SER A 510 36.85 -15.41 9.70
CA SER A 510 37.82 -14.35 9.37
C SER A 510 38.25 -14.44 7.90
N GLY A 511 38.66 -13.31 7.32
CA GLY A 511 39.22 -13.25 5.97
C GLY A 511 38.24 -13.44 4.80
N GLU A 512 36.96 -13.73 5.06
CA GLU A 512 35.93 -13.86 4.02
C GLU A 512 35.65 -12.51 3.32
N GLN A 513 35.64 -12.54 1.99
CA GLN A 513 35.39 -11.35 1.18
C GLN A 513 33.91 -10.93 1.23
N TYR A 514 33.67 -9.63 1.08
CA TYR A 514 32.33 -9.09 0.90
C TYR A 514 32.10 -8.82 -0.58
N LEU A 515 31.31 -9.68 -1.22
CA LEU A 515 30.98 -9.57 -2.64
C LEU A 515 29.92 -8.50 -2.84
N TRP A 516 30.31 -7.28 -3.17
CA TRP A 516 29.43 -6.10 -3.24
C TRP A 516 28.17 -6.32 -4.08
N ASP A 517 28.32 -6.85 -5.30
CA ASP A 517 27.21 -7.02 -6.25
C ASP A 517 26.27 -8.17 -5.86
N LYS A 518 26.73 -9.09 -5.01
CA LYS A 518 25.93 -10.20 -4.48
C LYS A 518 25.31 -9.91 -3.13
N SER A 519 25.95 -9.07 -2.33
CA SER A 519 25.56 -8.79 -0.95
C SER A 519 24.47 -7.71 -0.91
N ILE A 520 23.38 -7.98 -1.61
CA ILE A 520 22.21 -7.10 -1.76
C ILE A 520 20.99 -7.75 -1.11
N GLY A 521 20.02 -6.93 -0.72
CA GLY A 521 18.71 -7.37 -0.25
C GLY A 521 17.62 -6.45 -0.78
N TYR A 522 16.37 -6.86 -0.58
CA TYR A 522 15.20 -6.10 -1.03
C TYR A 522 14.22 -5.94 0.13
N ILE A 523 13.71 -4.73 0.31
CA ILE A 523 12.73 -4.39 1.35
C ILE A 523 11.56 -3.70 0.66
N GLU A 524 10.33 -4.02 1.04
CA GLU A 524 9.17 -3.34 0.46
C GLU A 524 9.22 -1.83 0.73
N ALA A 525 8.88 -1.04 -0.29
CA ALA A 525 8.98 0.42 -0.29
C ALA A 525 8.20 1.06 0.87
N LYS A 526 7.02 0.51 1.22
CA LYS A 526 6.19 1.01 2.35
C LYS A 526 6.90 0.95 3.70
N PHE A 527 7.91 0.09 3.86
CA PHE A 527 8.66 -0.06 5.10
C PHE A 527 9.92 0.79 5.19
N ILE A 528 10.20 1.65 4.19
CA ILE A 528 11.38 2.51 4.18
C ILE A 528 10.98 3.99 4.06
N ASP A 529 11.40 4.78 5.05
CA ASP A 529 11.41 6.23 4.94
C ASP A 529 12.74 6.67 4.31
N GLY A 530 12.70 7.38 3.19
CA GLY A 530 13.91 7.97 2.60
C GLY A 530 14.45 9.13 3.45
N ILE A 531 15.76 9.14 3.72
CA ILE A 531 16.42 10.16 4.56
C ILE A 531 16.86 11.36 3.72
N ASN A 532 17.63 11.11 2.66
CA ASN A 532 18.12 12.10 1.71
C ASN A 532 17.63 11.81 0.28
N THR A 533 16.61 10.95 0.16
CA THR A 533 15.95 10.58 -1.08
C THR A 533 14.45 10.40 -0.84
N LYS A 534 13.65 10.38 -1.91
CA LYS A 534 12.23 10.05 -1.84
C LYS A 534 12.02 8.60 -2.27
N ILE A 535 11.20 7.86 -1.52
CA ILE A 535 10.71 6.53 -1.90
C ILE A 535 9.35 6.71 -2.59
N ASN A 536 9.17 6.12 -3.76
CA ASN A 536 7.91 6.20 -4.48
C ASN A 536 6.98 5.06 -4.05
N LEU A 537 5.91 5.36 -3.32
CA LEU A 537 4.96 4.34 -2.84
C LEU A 537 3.91 3.94 -3.89
N ASN A 538 3.82 4.66 -5.01
CA ASN A 538 2.81 4.42 -6.04
C ASN A 538 3.26 3.38 -7.07
N ILE A 539 4.54 2.97 -7.07
CA ILE A 539 5.03 1.97 -8.02
C ILE A 539 4.36 0.62 -7.74
N GLY A 540 3.67 0.09 -8.75
CA GLY A 540 2.91 -1.13 -8.65
C GLY A 540 1.45 -0.96 -8.22
N ASN A 541 1.02 0.27 -7.95
CA ASN A 541 -0.34 0.58 -7.50
C ASN A 541 -1.17 1.39 -8.51
N GLU A 542 -0.54 1.89 -9.58
CA GLU A 542 -1.17 2.70 -10.62
C GLU A 542 -0.84 2.15 -12.00
N ALA A 543 -1.83 2.12 -12.89
CA ALA A 543 -1.64 1.66 -14.26
C ALA A 543 -0.67 2.61 -15.00
N THR A 544 0.30 2.04 -15.70
CA THR A 544 1.33 2.78 -16.46
C THR A 544 1.14 2.68 -17.97
N GLY A 545 0.15 1.92 -18.42
CA GLY A 545 -0.17 1.72 -19.83
C GLY A 545 -1.57 1.14 -20.04
N GLU A 546 -1.88 0.83 -21.29
CA GLU A 546 -3.12 0.13 -21.66
C GLU A 546 -3.07 -1.34 -21.25
N PHE A 547 -4.24 -1.97 -21.11
CA PHE A 547 -4.31 -3.39 -20.76
C PHE A 547 -3.70 -4.25 -21.88
N GLU A 548 -2.77 -5.11 -21.50
CA GLU A 548 -2.08 -6.03 -22.41
C GLU A 548 -2.86 -7.34 -22.50
N PHE A 549 -3.27 -7.71 -23.72
CA PHE A 549 -3.96 -8.97 -23.99
C PHE A 549 -3.43 -9.63 -25.26
N ASN A 550 -3.00 -10.89 -25.15
CA ASN A 550 -2.52 -11.69 -26.28
C ASN A 550 -2.86 -13.16 -26.04
N ILE A 551 -3.13 -13.90 -27.13
CA ILE A 551 -3.31 -15.35 -27.13
C ILE A 551 -2.09 -16.00 -27.78
N SER A 552 -1.37 -16.84 -27.04
CA SER A 552 -0.24 -17.62 -27.54
C SER A 552 -0.64 -19.01 -28.04
N GLU A 553 -1.70 -19.59 -27.47
CA GLU A 553 -2.21 -20.90 -27.86
C GLU A 553 -3.72 -20.96 -27.69
N PHE A 554 -4.39 -21.53 -28.69
CA PHE A 554 -5.81 -21.85 -28.66
C PHE A 554 -6.04 -23.10 -29.52
N THR A 555 -6.05 -24.27 -28.89
CA THR A 555 -6.10 -25.57 -29.58
C THR A 555 -7.17 -26.47 -28.96
N PHE A 556 -7.83 -27.29 -29.77
CA PHE A 556 -8.82 -28.25 -29.31
C PHE A 556 -8.43 -29.64 -29.81
N LYS A 557 -8.17 -30.57 -28.88
CA LYS A 557 -7.76 -31.94 -29.18
C LYS A 557 -8.26 -32.88 -28.09
N ASP A 558 -8.71 -34.08 -28.46
CA ASP A 558 -9.13 -35.12 -27.51
C ASP A 558 -10.15 -34.61 -26.47
N GLU A 559 -11.20 -33.91 -26.93
CA GLU A 559 -12.28 -33.30 -26.10
C GLU A 559 -11.86 -32.11 -25.24
N LYS A 560 -10.61 -31.68 -25.37
CA LYS A 560 -9.99 -30.74 -24.44
C LYS A 560 -9.51 -29.49 -25.13
N LEU A 561 -9.98 -28.35 -24.61
CA LEU A 561 -9.51 -27.03 -25.03
C LEU A 561 -8.26 -26.66 -24.24
N THR A 562 -7.23 -26.23 -24.95
CA THR A 562 -6.06 -25.56 -24.39
C THR A 562 -6.07 -24.11 -24.81
N VAL A 563 -5.94 -23.21 -23.84
CA VAL A 563 -5.90 -21.76 -24.05
C VAL A 563 -4.80 -21.15 -23.20
N SER A 564 -3.88 -20.41 -23.81
CA SER A 564 -2.81 -19.72 -23.09
C SER A 564 -2.45 -18.39 -23.73
N GLY A 565 -1.89 -17.49 -22.92
CA GLY A 565 -1.53 -16.15 -23.37
C GLY A 565 -1.14 -15.23 -22.23
N ASN A 566 -1.16 -13.93 -22.51
CA ASN A 566 -0.85 -12.87 -21.53
C ASN A 566 -2.09 -11.99 -21.37
N ALA A 567 -2.45 -11.67 -20.12
CA ALA A 567 -3.53 -10.73 -19.83
C ALA A 567 -3.24 -9.99 -18.52
N TYR A 568 -2.90 -8.70 -18.60
CA TYR A 568 -2.55 -7.91 -17.41
C TYR A 568 -2.62 -6.40 -17.66
N MET A 569 -2.72 -5.64 -16.57
CA MET A 569 -2.60 -4.19 -16.56
C MET A 569 -1.16 -3.78 -16.21
N PRO A 570 -0.38 -3.19 -17.13
CA PRO A 570 0.95 -2.66 -16.84
C PRO A 570 0.89 -1.65 -15.68
N GLY A 571 1.84 -1.74 -14.75
CA GLY A 571 1.92 -0.87 -13.57
C GLY A 571 1.13 -1.36 -12.35
N ILE A 572 0.28 -2.38 -12.46
CA ILE A 572 -0.46 -2.97 -11.34
C ILE A 572 0.21 -4.28 -10.92
N TYR A 573 0.87 -4.27 -9.77
CA TYR A 573 1.73 -5.38 -9.36
C TYR A 573 0.95 -6.44 -8.59
N VAL A 574 1.26 -7.70 -8.90
CA VAL A 574 0.76 -8.84 -8.14
C VAL A 574 1.67 -9.08 -6.93
N THR A 575 1.11 -8.95 -5.74
CA THR A 575 1.80 -9.03 -4.45
C THR A 575 1.10 -10.04 -3.52
N GLY A 576 1.65 -10.27 -2.32
CA GLY A 576 0.94 -11.05 -1.30
C GLY A 576 -0.39 -10.42 -0.85
N GLU A 577 -0.55 -9.10 -1.01
CA GLU A 577 -1.77 -8.35 -0.63
C GLU A 577 -2.72 -8.11 -1.82
N ASN A 578 -2.19 -8.05 -3.05
CA ASN A 578 -2.94 -7.92 -4.30
C ASN A 578 -2.68 -9.14 -5.20
N THR A 579 -3.57 -10.11 -5.16
CA THR A 579 -3.49 -11.34 -5.97
C THR A 579 -4.22 -11.15 -7.29
N VAL A 580 -3.83 -11.89 -8.33
CA VAL A 580 -4.54 -11.94 -9.62
C VAL A 580 -5.21 -13.31 -9.79
N SER A 581 -6.41 -13.32 -10.35
CA SER A 581 -7.13 -14.51 -10.80
C SER A 581 -7.53 -14.33 -12.25
N GLN A 582 -7.35 -15.37 -13.06
CA GLN A 582 -7.79 -15.36 -14.46
C GLN A 582 -8.77 -16.51 -14.73
N ASN A 583 -9.81 -16.21 -15.50
CA ASN A 583 -10.86 -17.17 -15.86
C ASN A 583 -11.13 -17.10 -17.36
N LEU A 584 -11.38 -18.25 -17.99
CA LEU A 584 -12.01 -18.33 -19.30
C LEU A 584 -13.53 -18.28 -19.09
N ILE A 585 -14.20 -17.37 -19.77
CA ILE A 585 -15.64 -17.26 -19.81
C ILE A 585 -16.11 -17.75 -21.18
N ILE A 586 -17.00 -18.74 -21.17
CA ILE A 586 -17.66 -19.28 -22.36
C ILE A 586 -19.09 -18.80 -22.34
N TYR A 587 -19.48 -18.04 -23.35
CA TYR A 587 -20.83 -17.54 -23.54
C TYR A 587 -21.53 -18.38 -24.57
N ASP A 588 -22.80 -18.69 -24.35
CA ASP A 588 -23.66 -19.18 -25.41
C ASP A 588 -24.38 -18.04 -26.16
N ASP A 589 -25.23 -18.39 -27.12
CA ASP A 589 -26.05 -17.47 -27.90
C ASP A 589 -26.98 -16.55 -27.09
N PHE A 590 -27.23 -16.88 -25.82
CA PHE A 590 -28.05 -16.10 -24.90
C PHE A 590 -27.19 -15.33 -23.89
N TYR A 591 -25.87 -15.29 -24.08
CA TYR A 591 -24.89 -14.67 -23.18
C TYR A 591 -24.89 -15.30 -21.77
N ARG A 592 -25.30 -16.56 -21.64
CA ARG A 592 -25.16 -17.30 -20.37
C ARG A 592 -23.70 -17.74 -20.21
N GLU A 593 -23.16 -17.57 -19.02
CA GLU A 593 -21.73 -17.76 -18.75
C GLU A 593 -21.41 -19.13 -18.14
N THR A 594 -20.47 -19.84 -18.74
CA THR A 594 -19.73 -20.94 -18.10
C THR A 594 -18.32 -20.46 -17.77
N VAL A 595 -17.95 -20.49 -16.48
CA VAL A 595 -16.68 -19.96 -15.98
C VAL A 595 -15.70 -21.10 -15.70
N VAL A 596 -14.56 -21.08 -16.37
CA VAL A 596 -13.46 -22.03 -16.17
C VAL A 596 -12.26 -21.30 -15.58
N LYS A 597 -11.79 -21.74 -14.41
CA LYS A 597 -10.63 -21.14 -13.76
C LYS A 597 -9.34 -21.48 -14.51
N LEU A 598 -8.53 -20.48 -14.81
CA LEU A 598 -7.22 -20.63 -15.44
C LEU A 598 -6.11 -20.62 -14.38
N ILE A 599 -4.94 -21.12 -14.76
CA ILE A 599 -3.72 -20.96 -13.98
C ILE A 599 -3.12 -19.60 -14.33
N SER A 600 -2.99 -18.73 -13.33
CA SER A 600 -2.30 -17.45 -13.45
C SER A 600 -0.84 -17.60 -13.01
N ASN A 601 0.09 -17.20 -13.88
CA ASN A 601 1.52 -17.23 -13.60
C ASN A 601 2.12 -15.82 -13.74
N VAL A 602 2.64 -15.28 -12.64
CA VAL A 602 3.27 -13.96 -12.61
C VAL A 602 4.72 -14.10 -13.05
N THR A 603 5.08 -13.53 -14.20
CA THR A 603 6.42 -13.64 -14.77
C THR A 603 7.34 -12.49 -14.37
N ASP A 604 6.77 -11.31 -14.13
CA ASP A 604 7.49 -10.09 -13.77
C ASP A 604 6.52 -9.07 -13.15
N ASN A 605 6.38 -9.05 -11.83
CA ASN A 605 5.53 -8.14 -11.03
C ASN A 605 4.08 -7.91 -11.54
N ASP A 606 3.88 -7.11 -12.59
CA ASP A 606 2.61 -6.85 -13.26
C ASP A 606 2.31 -7.78 -14.44
N LYS A 607 3.31 -8.44 -15.03
CA LYS A 607 3.12 -9.35 -16.17
C LYS A 607 2.56 -10.69 -15.73
N VAL A 608 1.34 -10.98 -16.18
CA VAL A 608 0.62 -12.20 -15.84
C VAL A 608 0.26 -12.99 -17.10
N ASN A 609 0.69 -14.24 -17.11
CA ASN A 609 0.32 -15.21 -18.14
C ASN A 609 -0.83 -16.06 -17.62
N TYR A 610 -1.80 -16.36 -18.48
CA TYR A 610 -2.84 -17.33 -18.19
C TYR A 610 -2.58 -18.63 -18.97
N SER A 611 -2.93 -19.76 -18.36
CA SER A 611 -2.98 -21.05 -19.05
C SER A 611 -4.09 -21.92 -18.52
N GLY A 612 -4.91 -22.46 -19.42
CA GLY A 612 -5.84 -23.55 -19.16
C GLY A 612 -5.48 -24.70 -20.09
N VAL A 613 -5.21 -25.85 -19.51
CA VAL A 613 -4.91 -27.10 -20.22
C VAL A 613 -6.00 -28.09 -19.85
N ASP A 614 -6.37 -28.95 -20.79
CA ASP A 614 -7.37 -29.99 -20.55
C ASP A 614 -8.75 -29.46 -20.14
N ILE A 615 -9.17 -28.29 -20.64
CA ILE A 615 -10.51 -27.76 -20.36
C ILE A 615 -11.54 -28.64 -21.05
N ASP A 616 -12.32 -29.36 -20.26
CA ASP A 616 -13.38 -30.25 -20.72
C ASP A 616 -14.61 -29.43 -21.16
N LEU A 617 -14.98 -29.58 -22.44
CA LEU A 617 -16.15 -28.93 -23.04
C LEU A 617 -17.33 -29.89 -23.24
N SER A 618 -17.21 -31.16 -22.83
CA SER A 618 -18.21 -32.21 -23.10
C SER A 618 -19.60 -31.92 -22.51
N SER A 619 -19.63 -31.15 -21.42
CA SER A 619 -20.85 -30.73 -20.73
C SER A 619 -21.65 -29.65 -21.46
N LEU A 620 -21.07 -28.98 -22.46
CA LEU A 620 -21.75 -27.95 -23.23
C LEU A 620 -22.79 -28.57 -24.17
N GLU A 621 -23.97 -27.97 -24.24
CA GLU A 621 -25.05 -28.38 -25.13
C GLU A 621 -24.76 -27.99 -26.59
N SER A 622 -25.54 -28.51 -27.54
CA SER A 622 -25.45 -28.06 -28.94
C SER A 622 -25.88 -26.59 -29.05
N GLY A 623 -25.15 -25.81 -29.84
CA GLY A 623 -25.35 -24.35 -29.94
C GLY A 623 -24.09 -23.60 -30.36
N ASP A 624 -24.19 -22.28 -30.51
CA ASP A 624 -23.03 -21.43 -30.75
C ASP A 624 -22.53 -20.80 -29.44
N TYR A 625 -21.21 -20.67 -29.37
CA TYR A 625 -20.48 -20.19 -28.22
C TYR A 625 -19.38 -19.22 -28.63
N PHE A 626 -19.00 -18.31 -27.74
CA PHE A 626 -17.84 -17.43 -27.89
C PHE A 626 -17.12 -17.25 -26.55
N PHE A 627 -15.90 -16.73 -26.59
CA PHE A 627 -14.97 -16.82 -25.47
C PHE A 627 -14.40 -15.48 -25.04
N SER A 628 -14.14 -15.31 -23.75
CA SER A 628 -13.33 -14.21 -23.20
C SER A 628 -12.44 -14.67 -22.05
N VAL A 629 -11.39 -13.90 -21.76
CA VAL A 629 -10.55 -14.08 -20.58
C VAL A 629 -10.80 -12.93 -19.61
N SER A 630 -11.30 -13.25 -18.42
CA SER A 630 -11.39 -12.32 -17.29
C SER A 630 -10.06 -12.32 -16.53
N THR A 631 -9.52 -11.13 -16.25
CA THR A 631 -8.37 -10.90 -15.36
C THR A 631 -8.79 -10.02 -14.20
N GLU A 632 -8.69 -10.53 -12.99
CA GLU A 632 -9.21 -9.92 -11.77
C GLU A 632 -8.13 -9.78 -10.70
N TYR A 633 -7.83 -8.54 -10.33
CA TYR A 633 -6.98 -8.17 -9.22
C TYR A 633 -7.80 -8.05 -7.93
N SER A 634 -7.27 -8.48 -6.79
CA SER A 634 -8.02 -8.48 -5.53
C SER A 634 -8.10 -7.13 -4.81
N LYS A 635 -7.19 -6.19 -5.13
CA LYS A 635 -7.17 -4.83 -4.55
C LYS A 635 -7.45 -3.72 -5.57
N HIS A 636 -6.99 -3.89 -6.80
CA HIS A 636 -7.09 -2.88 -7.85
C HIS A 636 -8.27 -3.19 -8.79
N LEU A 637 -9.47 -3.25 -8.23
CA LEU A 637 -10.69 -3.71 -8.92
C LEU A 637 -10.99 -2.91 -10.21
N ASP A 638 -10.65 -1.62 -10.23
CA ASP A 638 -10.83 -0.75 -11.40
C ASP A 638 -9.98 -1.17 -12.61
N ASN A 639 -8.98 -2.02 -12.39
CA ASN A 639 -8.10 -2.56 -13.43
C ASN A 639 -8.51 -3.98 -13.87
N ASN A 640 -9.59 -4.52 -13.33
CA ASN A 640 -10.13 -5.80 -13.78
C ASN A 640 -10.67 -5.63 -15.20
N ARG A 641 -10.39 -6.61 -16.06
CA ARG A 641 -10.79 -6.56 -17.47
C ARG A 641 -11.25 -7.92 -17.94
N ASN A 642 -12.23 -7.89 -18.83
CA ASN A 642 -12.71 -9.05 -19.55
C ASN A 642 -12.47 -8.81 -21.04
N TYR A 643 -11.62 -9.62 -21.65
CA TYR A 643 -11.22 -9.46 -23.06
C TYR A 643 -11.66 -10.65 -23.89
N TYR A 644 -12.48 -10.38 -24.91
CA TYR A 644 -12.90 -11.42 -25.85
C TYR A 644 -11.72 -11.97 -26.64
N ILE A 645 -11.75 -13.28 -26.86
CA ILE A 645 -10.78 -13.99 -27.68
C ILE A 645 -11.04 -13.64 -29.14
N LYS A 646 -10.07 -12.96 -29.77
CA LYS A 646 -10.16 -12.47 -31.15
C LYS A 646 -8.82 -12.55 -31.87
N ASN A 647 -8.83 -12.37 -33.19
CA ASN A 647 -7.64 -12.29 -34.05
C ASN A 647 -6.71 -13.52 -33.95
N ILE A 648 -7.27 -14.71 -33.76
CA ILE A 648 -6.48 -15.96 -33.77
C ILE A 648 -6.18 -16.35 -35.22
N THR A 649 -4.90 -16.59 -35.53
CA THR A 649 -4.49 -17.00 -36.89
C THR A 649 -4.69 -18.48 -37.17
N ASN A 650 -4.63 -19.33 -36.14
CA ASN A 650 -4.79 -20.78 -36.24
C ASN A 650 -5.98 -21.21 -35.38
N LEU A 651 -7.15 -21.37 -36.01
CA LEU A 651 -8.30 -21.96 -35.33
C LEU A 651 -8.11 -23.48 -35.21
N PRO A 652 -8.70 -24.12 -34.18
CA PRO A 652 -8.77 -25.57 -34.13
C PRO A 652 -9.50 -26.12 -35.35
N GLU A 653 -9.05 -27.27 -35.85
CA GLU A 653 -9.77 -28.01 -36.88
C GLU A 653 -11.12 -28.49 -36.33
N GLU A 654 -12.07 -28.74 -37.24
CA GLU A 654 -13.32 -29.38 -36.86
C GLU A 654 -13.05 -30.79 -36.34
N VAL A 655 -13.59 -31.13 -35.17
CA VAL A 655 -13.40 -32.45 -34.55
C VAL A 655 -14.74 -33.03 -34.16
N LYS A 656 -14.98 -34.27 -34.58
CA LYS A 656 -16.12 -35.08 -34.15
C LYS A 656 -15.73 -35.97 -32.98
N ILE A 657 -16.52 -35.91 -31.92
CA ILE A 657 -16.28 -36.63 -30.68
C ILE A 657 -17.60 -37.16 -30.11
N GLY A 658 -17.74 -38.48 -30.05
CA GLY A 658 -19.02 -39.11 -29.74
C GLY A 658 -20.10 -38.73 -30.76
N SER A 659 -21.25 -38.27 -30.29
CA SER A 659 -22.34 -37.71 -31.10
C SER A 659 -22.11 -36.24 -31.48
N LYS A 660 -21.14 -35.54 -30.90
CA LYS A 660 -20.97 -34.08 -31.07
C LYS A 660 -19.83 -33.71 -32.02
N THR A 661 -20.09 -32.77 -32.92
CA THR A 661 -19.11 -32.15 -33.81
C THR A 661 -18.85 -30.72 -33.35
N TYR A 662 -17.59 -30.41 -33.06
CA TYR A 662 -17.13 -29.10 -32.61
C TYR A 662 -16.44 -28.41 -33.78
N SER A 663 -16.92 -27.23 -34.17
CA SER A 663 -16.36 -26.43 -35.25
C SER A 663 -16.05 -25.02 -34.75
N PHE A 664 -14.91 -24.45 -35.17
CA PHE A 664 -14.47 -23.13 -34.76
C PHE A 664 -14.42 -22.19 -35.94
N SER A 665 -14.84 -20.94 -35.75
CA SER A 665 -14.86 -19.92 -36.80
C SER A 665 -14.52 -18.54 -36.26
N LEU A 666 -14.19 -17.61 -37.16
CA LEU A 666 -14.05 -16.19 -36.83
C LEU A 666 -15.25 -15.42 -37.37
N VAL A 667 -15.92 -14.64 -36.51
CA VAL A 667 -16.95 -13.69 -36.91
C VAL A 667 -16.54 -12.31 -36.42
N ASN A 668 -16.32 -11.37 -37.34
CA ASN A 668 -15.77 -10.03 -37.03
C ASN A 668 -14.50 -10.10 -36.16
N ASP A 669 -13.61 -11.05 -36.47
CA ASP A 669 -12.38 -11.37 -35.76
C ASP A 669 -12.55 -12.08 -34.40
N TYR A 670 -13.76 -12.27 -33.88
CA TYR A 670 -14.00 -13.00 -32.62
C TYR A 670 -14.05 -14.50 -32.85
N VAL A 671 -13.54 -15.28 -31.90
CA VAL A 671 -13.60 -16.75 -31.96
C VAL A 671 -14.96 -17.25 -31.53
N PHE A 672 -15.61 -17.98 -32.43
CA PHE A 672 -16.84 -18.70 -32.19
C PHE A 672 -16.61 -20.21 -32.27
N MET A 673 -17.34 -20.95 -31.45
CA MET A 673 -17.42 -22.41 -31.47
C MET A 673 -18.87 -22.81 -31.68
N ASN A 674 -19.13 -23.66 -32.65
CA ASN A 674 -20.43 -24.27 -32.87
C ASN A 674 -20.35 -25.77 -32.52
N ILE A 675 -21.24 -26.23 -31.66
CA ILE A 675 -21.40 -27.64 -31.29
C ILE A 675 -22.67 -28.18 -31.97
N LYS A 676 -22.53 -29.18 -32.82
CA LYS A 676 -23.64 -29.93 -33.43
C LYS A 676 -23.69 -31.32 -32.86
N GLU A 677 -24.87 -31.85 -32.59
CA GLU A 677 -25.04 -33.24 -32.17
C GLU A 677 -25.73 -34.02 -33.30
N GLU A 678 -25.09 -35.09 -33.79
CA GLU A 678 -25.70 -36.00 -34.76
C GLU A 678 -26.70 -36.92 -34.03
N GLU A 679 -27.95 -36.90 -34.50
CA GLU A 679 -28.96 -37.88 -34.09
C GLU A 679 -28.58 -39.27 -34.63
N VAL A 680 -28.58 -40.28 -33.76
CA VAL A 680 -28.31 -41.68 -34.14
C VAL A 680 -29.52 -42.23 -34.89
N GLU A 681 -29.46 -42.26 -36.23
CA GLU A 681 -30.42 -43.00 -37.04
C GLU A 681 -29.94 -44.43 -37.35
N VAL A 682 -30.81 -45.40 -37.06
CA VAL A 682 -30.74 -46.78 -37.55
C VAL A 682 -31.30 -46.77 -38.97
N GLU A 683 -30.49 -47.09 -39.97
CA GLU A 683 -30.91 -47.12 -41.39
C GLU A 683 -32.12 -48.05 -41.64
N PRO A 684 -33.08 -47.62 -42.50
CA PRO A 684 -32.84 -47.87 -43.93
C PRO A 684 -33.31 -46.78 -44.92
N THR A 685 -32.55 -46.66 -46.00
CA THR A 685 -32.88 -46.13 -47.35
C THR A 685 -33.07 -44.61 -47.50
N PRO A 686 -32.52 -44.01 -48.59
CA PRO A 686 -32.33 -42.58 -48.70
C PRO A 686 -33.64 -41.88 -49.06
N THR A 687 -34.06 -40.95 -48.22
CA THR A 687 -35.08 -39.94 -48.52
C THR A 687 -34.45 -38.58 -48.17
N PRO A 688 -34.57 -37.58 -49.05
CA PRO A 688 -33.79 -36.35 -48.96
C PRO A 688 -34.14 -35.62 -47.65
N ASP A 689 -33.11 -35.25 -46.91
CA ASP A 689 -33.18 -34.51 -45.65
C ASP A 689 -33.80 -33.14 -45.93
N VAL A 690 -35.11 -33.05 -45.74
CA VAL A 690 -35.92 -31.90 -46.11
C VAL A 690 -36.16 -31.08 -44.85
N LYS A 691 -35.62 -29.86 -44.89
CA LYS A 691 -35.37 -28.99 -43.75
C LYS A 691 -36.68 -28.36 -43.28
N THR A 692 -37.47 -29.12 -42.51
CA THR A 692 -38.79 -28.68 -42.03
C THR A 692 -38.70 -27.34 -41.27
N THR A 693 -39.59 -26.40 -41.61
CA THR A 693 -39.67 -25.06 -40.99
C THR A 693 -41.06 -24.85 -40.38
N ILE A 694 -41.13 -24.14 -39.26
CA ILE A 694 -42.43 -23.76 -38.68
C ILE A 694 -42.93 -22.47 -39.34
N THR A 695 -44.15 -22.51 -39.86
CA THR A 695 -44.85 -21.36 -40.43
C THR A 695 -45.98 -20.95 -39.49
N GLN A 696 -46.22 -19.64 -39.37
CA GLN A 696 -47.31 -19.09 -38.58
C GLN A 696 -48.03 -17.95 -39.30
N VAL A 697 -49.31 -17.79 -38.98
CA VAL A 697 -50.16 -16.65 -39.36
C VAL A 697 -51.06 -16.33 -38.16
N ILE A 698 -51.26 -15.05 -37.86
CA ILE A 698 -52.20 -14.60 -36.82
C ILE A 698 -53.43 -14.02 -37.53
N GLU A 699 -54.59 -14.60 -37.24
CA GLU A 699 -55.89 -14.15 -37.80
C GLU A 699 -56.60 -13.18 -36.86
N LYS A 700 -56.56 -13.46 -35.56
CA LYS A 700 -57.26 -12.68 -34.52
C LYS A 700 -56.42 -12.59 -33.26
N PHE A 701 -56.33 -11.38 -32.70
CA PHE A 701 -55.63 -11.08 -31.45
C PHE A 701 -56.38 -9.93 -30.76
N GLU A 702 -57.38 -10.27 -29.95
CA GLU A 702 -58.31 -9.31 -29.34
C GLU A 702 -58.86 -9.80 -27.99
N TYR A 703 -59.52 -8.92 -27.25
CA TYR A 703 -60.17 -9.29 -25.99
C TYR A 703 -61.40 -10.20 -26.24
N ALA A 704 -61.50 -11.26 -25.44
CA ALA A 704 -62.61 -12.22 -25.50
C ALA A 704 -63.81 -11.80 -24.63
N ASP A 705 -63.62 -10.83 -23.73
CA ASP A 705 -64.60 -10.35 -22.77
C ASP A 705 -64.63 -8.82 -22.68
N GLU A 706 -65.79 -8.23 -22.34
CA GLU A 706 -65.95 -6.78 -22.19
C GLU A 706 -65.09 -6.20 -21.04
N ALA A 707 -64.82 -7.01 -20.01
CA ALA A 707 -63.95 -6.64 -18.89
C ALA A 707 -62.46 -6.64 -19.25
N LYS A 708 -62.10 -7.05 -20.47
CA LYS A 708 -60.73 -7.10 -20.99
C LYS A 708 -59.78 -7.92 -20.10
N THR A 709 -60.27 -9.01 -19.52
CA THR A 709 -59.48 -9.89 -18.64
C THR A 709 -58.90 -11.10 -19.36
N ILE A 710 -59.47 -11.46 -20.52
CA ILE A 710 -59.07 -12.61 -21.32
C ILE A 710 -58.73 -12.14 -22.73
N VAL A 711 -57.57 -12.55 -23.23
CA VAL A 711 -57.13 -12.24 -24.59
C VAL A 711 -57.16 -13.50 -25.45
N ASN A 712 -57.91 -13.46 -26.54
CA ASN A 712 -58.00 -14.56 -27.51
C ASN A 712 -56.99 -14.33 -28.64
N ILE A 713 -56.18 -15.35 -28.89
CA ILE A 713 -55.27 -15.40 -30.03
C ILE A 713 -55.64 -16.61 -30.88
N LYS A 714 -55.97 -16.35 -32.14
CA LYS A 714 -56.31 -17.35 -33.14
C LYS A 714 -55.48 -17.15 -34.39
N GLY A 715 -55.03 -18.25 -34.96
CA GLY A 715 -54.24 -18.22 -36.18
C GLY A 715 -53.99 -19.60 -36.76
N LEU A 716 -53.05 -19.65 -37.70
CA LEU A 716 -52.55 -20.86 -38.31
C LEU A 716 -51.12 -21.09 -37.86
N ALA A 717 -50.75 -22.31 -37.51
CA ALA A 717 -49.36 -22.69 -37.33
C ALA A 717 -49.17 -24.14 -37.77
N PHE A 718 -48.05 -24.42 -38.44
CA PHE A 718 -47.74 -25.77 -38.89
C PHE A 718 -46.26 -25.91 -39.17
N ILE A 719 -45.80 -27.16 -39.20
CA ILE A 719 -44.44 -27.50 -39.61
C ILE A 719 -44.52 -27.88 -41.09
N SER A 720 -43.90 -27.08 -41.95
CA SER A 720 -43.78 -27.32 -43.38
C SER A 720 -43.10 -28.66 -43.63
N GLU A 721 -43.53 -29.33 -44.69
CA GLU A 721 -43.05 -30.64 -45.15
C GLU A 721 -43.44 -31.80 -44.22
N ILE A 722 -44.49 -31.63 -43.40
CA ILE A 722 -45.13 -32.68 -42.59
C ILE A 722 -46.66 -32.58 -42.75
N ASN A 723 -47.34 -33.71 -42.97
CA ASN A 723 -48.81 -33.75 -43.02
C ASN A 723 -49.39 -33.31 -41.66
N ALA A 724 -50.30 -32.34 -41.72
CA ALA A 724 -51.08 -31.86 -40.59
C ALA A 724 -52.57 -31.98 -40.95
N GLY A 725 -53.03 -33.23 -41.12
CA GLY A 725 -54.39 -33.60 -41.45
C GLY A 725 -55.23 -34.03 -40.24
N ASN A 726 -56.49 -34.39 -40.48
CA ASN A 726 -57.41 -34.82 -39.41
C ASN A 726 -56.95 -36.08 -38.65
N ASN A 727 -56.20 -36.95 -39.32
CA ASN A 727 -55.66 -38.19 -38.75
C ASN A 727 -54.29 -38.02 -38.09
N ASP A 728 -53.68 -36.83 -38.19
CA ASP A 728 -52.37 -36.53 -37.65
C ASP A 728 -52.45 -35.99 -36.21
N ASN A 729 -51.43 -36.33 -35.41
CA ASN A 729 -51.35 -35.96 -34.00
C ASN A 729 -50.71 -34.59 -33.82
N ILE A 730 -51.41 -33.56 -34.28
CA ILE A 730 -51.02 -32.16 -34.15
C ILE A 730 -51.66 -31.48 -32.93
N LYS A 731 -50.84 -30.76 -32.16
CA LYS A 731 -51.22 -29.93 -31.02
C LYS A 731 -50.49 -28.59 -31.06
N HIS A 732 -51.20 -27.57 -30.60
CA HIS A 732 -50.70 -26.19 -30.51
C HIS A 732 -50.70 -25.73 -29.06
N GLN A 733 -49.69 -24.95 -28.68
CA GLN A 733 -49.60 -24.34 -27.37
C GLN A 733 -48.96 -22.95 -27.48
N LEU A 734 -49.51 -21.96 -26.79
CA LEU A 734 -48.84 -20.67 -26.62
C LEU A 734 -47.92 -20.72 -25.42
N ILE A 735 -46.76 -20.09 -25.55
CA ILE A 735 -45.78 -19.99 -24.47
C ILE A 735 -45.45 -18.53 -24.25
N LEU A 736 -45.73 -18.04 -23.05
CA LEU A 736 -45.26 -16.74 -22.59
C LEU A 736 -43.96 -16.97 -21.81
N THR A 737 -42.85 -16.38 -22.26
CA THR A 737 -41.56 -16.50 -21.59
C THR A 737 -41.16 -15.15 -21.01
N ASN A 738 -40.99 -15.10 -19.70
CA ASN A 738 -40.49 -13.92 -19.01
C ASN A 738 -39.02 -13.68 -19.41
N MET A 739 -38.71 -12.50 -19.94
CA MET A 739 -37.40 -12.13 -20.48
C MET A 739 -36.35 -11.82 -19.39
N GLU A 740 -36.76 -11.73 -18.14
CA GLU A 740 -35.86 -11.51 -16.99
C GLU A 740 -35.59 -12.82 -16.24
N THR A 741 -36.63 -13.63 -16.00
CA THR A 741 -36.54 -14.85 -15.19
C THR A 741 -36.45 -16.14 -16.00
N ASN A 742 -36.75 -16.08 -17.31
CA ASN A 742 -36.93 -17.24 -18.21
C ASN A 742 -38.08 -18.18 -17.82
N GLU A 743 -38.92 -17.80 -16.85
CA GLU A 743 -40.12 -18.58 -16.50
C GLU A 743 -41.08 -18.67 -17.68
N ARG A 744 -41.57 -19.88 -17.95
CA ARG A 744 -42.49 -20.19 -19.05
C ARG A 744 -43.89 -20.43 -18.51
N ILE A 745 -44.86 -19.74 -19.09
CA ILE A 745 -46.29 -19.97 -18.87
C ILE A 745 -46.82 -20.62 -20.14
N GLU A 746 -47.18 -21.88 -20.03
CA GLU A 746 -47.71 -22.70 -21.11
C GLU A 746 -49.24 -22.63 -21.13
N ILE A 747 -49.82 -22.28 -22.28
CA ILE A 747 -51.26 -22.09 -22.46
C ILE A 747 -51.70 -22.98 -23.63
N ASP A 748 -52.44 -24.04 -23.29
CA ASP A 748 -52.95 -24.98 -24.28
C ASP A 748 -53.89 -24.29 -25.29
N ALA A 749 -53.68 -24.56 -26.57
CA ALA A 749 -54.52 -24.05 -27.64
C ALA A 749 -55.46 -25.14 -28.16
N THR A 750 -56.69 -24.76 -28.48
CA THR A 750 -57.61 -25.62 -29.22
C THR A 750 -57.12 -25.75 -30.66
N THR A 751 -56.79 -26.98 -31.07
CA THR A 751 -56.36 -27.29 -32.43
C THR A 751 -57.53 -27.75 -33.29
N SER A 752 -57.78 -27.09 -34.42
CA SER A 752 -58.92 -27.37 -35.30
C SER A 752 -58.57 -27.32 -36.78
N SER A 753 -59.52 -27.74 -37.61
CA SER A 753 -59.31 -27.89 -39.05
C SER A 753 -59.88 -26.74 -39.87
N LEU A 754 -59.18 -26.39 -40.95
CA LEU A 754 -59.64 -25.45 -41.96
C LEU A 754 -60.82 -26.04 -42.75
N ASN A 755 -61.76 -25.18 -43.15
CA ASN A 755 -62.87 -25.55 -44.05
C ASN A 755 -62.37 -26.03 -45.43
N LYS A 756 -61.18 -25.58 -45.84
CA LYS A 756 -60.47 -26.03 -47.04
C LYS A 756 -58.97 -26.13 -46.70
N PRO A 757 -58.31 -27.27 -46.98
CA PRO A 757 -56.87 -27.41 -46.73
C PRO A 757 -56.05 -26.31 -47.40
N LEU A 758 -55.00 -25.84 -46.72
CA LEU A 758 -54.03 -24.89 -47.27
C LEU A 758 -53.15 -25.62 -48.28
N ASN A 759 -53.08 -25.12 -49.51
CA ASN A 759 -52.26 -25.72 -50.57
C ASN A 759 -51.03 -24.85 -50.83
N LEU A 760 -49.84 -25.39 -50.53
CA LEU A 760 -48.54 -24.75 -50.78
C LEU A 760 -47.83 -25.33 -52.01
N ASN A 761 -48.45 -26.28 -52.72
CA ASN A 761 -47.88 -27.04 -53.84
C ASN A 761 -46.59 -27.80 -53.50
N ASP A 762 -46.40 -28.18 -52.24
CA ASP A 762 -45.24 -28.91 -51.72
C ASP A 762 -45.50 -30.42 -51.53
N GLY A 763 -46.74 -30.88 -51.74
CA GLY A 763 -47.11 -32.30 -51.68
C GLY A 763 -47.62 -32.78 -50.31
N TYR A 764 -47.76 -31.89 -49.32
CA TYR A 764 -48.23 -32.21 -47.97
C TYR A 764 -49.64 -31.65 -47.70
N GLU A 765 -50.39 -32.34 -46.83
CA GLU A 765 -51.73 -31.91 -46.41
C GLU A 765 -51.66 -30.98 -45.19
N TYR A 766 -52.15 -29.76 -45.30
CA TYR A 766 -52.28 -28.83 -44.18
C TYR A 766 -53.75 -28.48 -43.93
N SER A 767 -54.48 -29.40 -43.26
CA SER A 767 -55.91 -29.23 -42.99
C SER A 767 -56.25 -28.99 -41.52
N LYS A 768 -55.46 -29.45 -40.56
CA LYS A 768 -55.64 -29.32 -39.10
C LYS A 768 -54.59 -28.41 -38.45
N ILE A 769 -54.51 -27.18 -38.94
CA ILE A 769 -53.42 -26.22 -38.60
C ILE A 769 -53.91 -24.96 -37.88
N VAL A 770 -55.19 -24.89 -37.51
CA VAL A 770 -55.76 -23.75 -36.80
C VAL A 770 -55.53 -23.90 -35.30
N TYR A 771 -54.99 -22.87 -34.66
CA TYR A 771 -54.89 -22.78 -33.20
C TYR A 771 -55.76 -21.64 -32.67
N GLU A 772 -56.38 -21.84 -31.52
CA GLU A 772 -57.12 -20.81 -30.79
C GLU A 772 -56.87 -20.96 -29.28
N ALA A 773 -56.31 -19.94 -28.65
CA ALA A 773 -55.95 -19.93 -27.23
C ALA A 773 -56.46 -18.68 -26.53
N ASN A 774 -56.82 -18.82 -25.26
CA ASN A 774 -57.25 -17.73 -24.39
C ASN A 774 -56.24 -17.53 -23.27
N ILE A 775 -55.70 -16.32 -23.15
CA ILE A 775 -54.76 -15.92 -22.10
C ILE A 775 -55.55 -15.20 -21.01
N ASP A 776 -55.64 -15.76 -19.79
CA ASP A 776 -56.17 -15.04 -18.62
C ASP A 776 -55.07 -14.12 -18.08
N LEU A 777 -55.27 -12.80 -18.21
CA LEU A 777 -54.29 -11.81 -17.82
C LEU A 777 -54.06 -11.79 -16.30
N LYS A 778 -55.03 -12.20 -15.47
CA LYS A 778 -54.90 -12.16 -14.01
C LYS A 778 -53.83 -13.11 -13.49
N GLU A 779 -53.60 -14.20 -14.22
CA GLU A 779 -52.63 -15.24 -13.88
C GLU A 779 -51.20 -14.89 -14.30
N ILE A 780 -51.00 -13.80 -15.06
CA ILE A 780 -49.68 -13.40 -15.53
C ILE A 780 -48.96 -12.54 -14.45
N PRO A 781 -47.77 -12.95 -13.98
CA PRO A 781 -46.95 -12.17 -13.06
C PRO A 781 -46.41 -10.86 -13.67
N LEU A 782 -45.80 -10.01 -12.82
CA LEU A 782 -45.09 -8.83 -13.30
C LEU A 782 -43.87 -9.24 -14.13
N GLY A 783 -43.60 -8.50 -15.20
CA GLY A 783 -42.44 -8.72 -16.04
C GLY A 783 -42.69 -8.41 -17.52
N GLU A 784 -41.67 -8.67 -18.32
CA GLU A 784 -41.70 -8.50 -19.76
C GLU A 784 -41.67 -9.87 -20.42
N TYR A 785 -42.62 -10.17 -21.30
CA TYR A 785 -42.83 -11.51 -21.85
C TYR A 785 -42.75 -11.51 -23.38
N THR A 786 -42.04 -12.49 -23.96
CA THR A 786 -42.21 -12.83 -25.38
C THR A 786 -43.32 -13.88 -25.52
N ILE A 787 -44.06 -13.82 -26.62
CA ILE A 787 -45.10 -14.82 -26.93
C ILE A 787 -44.60 -15.72 -28.06
N ARG A 788 -44.61 -17.04 -27.85
CA ARG A 788 -44.25 -18.06 -28.85
C ARG A 788 -45.42 -18.98 -29.11
N ILE A 789 -45.48 -19.53 -30.32
CA ILE A 789 -46.34 -20.67 -30.67
C ILE A 789 -45.47 -21.92 -30.76
N ASN A 790 -45.86 -22.95 -30.02
CA ASN A 790 -45.33 -24.30 -30.13
C ASN A 790 -46.30 -25.15 -30.95
N VAL A 791 -45.75 -25.87 -31.93
CA VAL A 791 -46.46 -26.87 -32.72
C VAL A 791 -45.79 -28.20 -32.46
N LYS A 792 -46.57 -29.16 -31.94
CA LYS A 792 -46.18 -30.56 -31.85
C LYS A 792 -46.98 -31.35 -32.88
N ASN A 793 -46.32 -31.94 -33.87
CA ASN A 793 -46.95 -32.82 -34.86
C ASN A 793 -46.23 -34.18 -34.86
N GLY A 794 -46.86 -35.19 -34.26
CA GLY A 794 -46.20 -36.47 -33.98
C GLY A 794 -45.06 -36.32 -32.96
N GLU A 795 -43.85 -36.68 -33.36
CA GLU A 795 -42.62 -36.51 -32.56
C GLU A 795 -41.95 -35.15 -32.79
N THR A 796 -42.26 -34.46 -33.90
CA THR A 796 -41.63 -33.18 -34.23
C THR A 796 -42.26 -32.05 -33.42
N ILE A 797 -41.41 -31.30 -32.71
CA ILE A 797 -41.80 -30.11 -31.94
C ILE A 797 -41.00 -28.92 -32.48
N LYS A 798 -41.69 -27.85 -32.85
CA LYS A 798 -41.06 -26.59 -33.27
C LYS A 798 -41.72 -25.42 -32.54
N GLU A 799 -40.91 -24.41 -32.23
CA GLU A 799 -41.36 -23.17 -31.60
C GLU A 799 -40.90 -21.96 -32.41
N ILE A 800 -41.77 -20.96 -32.54
CA ILE A 800 -41.43 -19.68 -33.16
C ILE A 800 -42.09 -18.53 -32.39
N PHE A 801 -41.42 -17.37 -32.33
CA PHE A 801 -42.01 -16.15 -31.79
C PHE A 801 -43.23 -15.75 -32.58
N LEU A 802 -44.31 -15.36 -31.92
CA LEU A 802 -45.45 -14.75 -32.59
C LEU A 802 -45.02 -13.42 -33.22
N THR A 803 -45.17 -13.30 -34.54
CA THR A 803 -44.83 -12.09 -35.32
C THR A 803 -45.97 -11.77 -36.27
N ASN A 804 -46.24 -10.49 -36.52
CA ASN A 804 -47.15 -10.07 -37.57
C ASN A 804 -46.74 -8.69 -38.11
N ILE A 805 -46.78 -8.53 -39.42
CA ILE A 805 -46.52 -7.26 -40.10
C ILE A 805 -47.78 -6.40 -40.25
N SER A 806 -48.97 -6.93 -39.98
CA SER A 806 -50.24 -6.19 -39.99
C SER A 806 -50.39 -5.29 -38.76
N GLU A 807 -51.02 -4.13 -38.96
CA GLU A 807 -51.40 -3.17 -37.89
C GLU A 807 -52.79 -3.47 -37.31
N GLU A 808 -53.54 -4.38 -37.95
CA GLU A 808 -54.81 -4.87 -37.44
C GLU A 808 -54.52 -5.93 -36.37
N ASN A 809 -55.00 -5.72 -35.14
CA ASN A 809 -54.96 -6.65 -33.99
C ASN A 809 -53.76 -6.52 -33.03
N ILE A 810 -53.60 -5.35 -32.38
CA ILE A 810 -52.92 -5.25 -31.08
C ILE A 810 -53.97 -4.88 -30.03
N PRO A 811 -54.21 -5.72 -29.00
CA PRO A 811 -55.15 -5.38 -27.93
C PRO A 811 -54.76 -4.06 -27.24
N ALA A 812 -55.75 -3.18 -27.05
CA ALA A 812 -55.57 -1.92 -26.33
C ALA A 812 -55.11 -2.18 -24.88
N VAL A 813 -54.36 -1.26 -24.28
CA VAL A 813 -53.91 -1.39 -22.89
C VAL A 813 -55.10 -1.59 -21.94
N THR A 814 -54.93 -2.42 -20.93
CA THR A 814 -55.93 -2.63 -19.85
C THR A 814 -55.24 -2.70 -18.49
N THR A 815 -55.98 -2.33 -17.44
CA THR A 815 -55.49 -2.37 -16.05
C THR A 815 -56.43 -3.23 -15.21
N ILE A 816 -55.86 -4.24 -14.53
CA ILE A 816 -56.58 -5.19 -13.70
C ILE A 816 -55.83 -5.30 -12.38
N ASN A 817 -56.50 -5.11 -11.24
CA ASN A 817 -55.90 -5.26 -9.90
C ASN A 817 -54.55 -4.52 -9.73
N ASN A 818 -54.48 -3.25 -10.15
CA ASN A 818 -53.28 -2.39 -10.08
C ASN A 818 -52.10 -2.84 -10.97
N LYS A 819 -52.28 -3.85 -11.83
CA LYS A 819 -51.35 -4.24 -12.88
C LYS A 819 -51.86 -3.74 -14.22
N THR A 820 -50.97 -3.17 -15.02
CA THR A 820 -51.26 -2.74 -16.39
C THR A 820 -50.63 -3.71 -17.37
N TYR A 821 -51.42 -4.12 -18.36
CA TYR A 821 -51.07 -5.10 -19.37
C TYR A 821 -51.01 -4.42 -20.73
N ARG A 822 -49.85 -4.47 -21.37
CA ARG A 822 -49.63 -3.83 -22.66
C ARG A 822 -49.03 -4.81 -23.66
N PHE A 823 -49.74 -5.03 -24.75
CA PHE A 823 -49.21 -5.73 -25.91
C PHE A 823 -48.52 -4.76 -26.85
N THR A 824 -47.34 -5.14 -27.33
CA THR A 824 -46.59 -4.35 -28.33
C THR A 824 -46.01 -5.25 -29.40
N GLN A 825 -45.72 -4.66 -30.57
CA GLN A 825 -44.89 -5.28 -31.60
C GLN A 825 -43.54 -4.59 -31.62
N LYS A 826 -42.43 -5.35 -31.56
CA LYS A 826 -41.08 -4.79 -31.60
C LYS A 826 -40.48 -4.91 -33.00
N GLN A 827 -40.29 -3.77 -33.67
CA GLN A 827 -39.82 -3.76 -35.06
C GLN A 827 -38.41 -4.33 -35.18
N SER A 828 -37.52 -4.03 -34.23
CA SER A 828 -36.14 -4.56 -34.20
C SER A 828 -36.05 -6.08 -34.11
N TYR A 829 -37.14 -6.74 -33.70
CA TYR A 829 -37.26 -8.20 -33.58
C TYR A 829 -38.30 -8.75 -34.55
N SER A 830 -38.30 -8.28 -35.80
CA SER A 830 -39.21 -8.74 -36.86
C SER A 830 -40.70 -8.62 -36.52
N TYR A 831 -41.08 -7.54 -35.83
CA TYR A 831 -42.46 -7.28 -35.36
C TYR A 831 -42.99 -8.38 -34.43
N ARG A 832 -42.10 -8.93 -33.58
CA ARG A 832 -42.46 -9.86 -32.51
C ARG A 832 -43.45 -9.24 -31.52
N TYR A 833 -44.47 -10.00 -31.16
CA TYR A 833 -45.38 -9.65 -30.08
C TYR A 833 -44.75 -9.86 -28.70
N GLU A 834 -44.88 -8.84 -27.86
CA GLU A 834 -44.45 -8.86 -26.47
C GLU A 834 -45.59 -8.38 -25.56
N LEU A 835 -45.65 -8.94 -24.35
CA LEU A 835 -46.54 -8.52 -23.28
C LEU A 835 -45.72 -7.91 -22.15
N SER A 836 -45.96 -6.65 -21.83
CA SER A 836 -45.43 -5.98 -20.65
C SER A 836 -46.50 -5.97 -19.55
N VAL A 837 -46.15 -6.46 -18.36
CA VAL A 837 -46.99 -6.46 -17.16
C VAL A 837 -46.27 -5.69 -16.05
N TYR A 838 -46.81 -4.54 -15.67
CA TYR A 838 -46.15 -3.63 -14.73
C TYR A 838 -47.16 -2.98 -13.78
N GLU A 839 -46.69 -2.53 -12.62
CA GLU A 839 -47.47 -1.70 -11.70
C GLU A 839 -47.52 -0.25 -12.18
N ASN A 840 -48.52 0.50 -11.72
CA ASN A 840 -48.76 1.89 -12.15
C ASN A 840 -47.51 2.78 -11.98
N GLY A 841 -47.13 3.52 -13.02
CA GLY A 841 -45.98 4.45 -13.00
C GLY A 841 -45.80 5.25 -14.29
N ILE A 842 -45.97 4.62 -15.46
CA ILE A 842 -45.90 5.29 -16.77
C ILE A 842 -47.29 5.38 -17.41
N ASN A 843 -47.70 6.60 -17.82
CA ASN A 843 -48.95 6.83 -18.53
C ASN A 843 -48.78 6.61 -20.04
N TYR A 844 -48.90 5.35 -20.47
CA TYR A 844 -48.80 4.98 -21.88
C TYR A 844 -50.00 5.44 -22.73
N ASP A 845 -51.15 5.76 -22.15
CA ASP A 845 -52.31 6.30 -22.89
C ASP A 845 -52.03 7.70 -23.46
N SER A 846 -51.01 8.38 -22.94
CA SER A 846 -50.55 9.65 -23.48
C SER A 846 -49.71 9.52 -24.76
N ILE A 847 -49.32 8.30 -25.15
CA ILE A 847 -48.54 8.07 -26.38
C ILE A 847 -49.42 8.28 -27.60
N LYS A 848 -48.97 9.17 -28.48
CA LYS A 848 -49.58 9.44 -29.78
C LYS A 848 -48.48 9.56 -30.82
N LYS A 849 -48.34 8.54 -31.66
CA LYS A 849 -47.32 8.47 -32.72
C LYS A 849 -47.98 8.45 -34.09
N PRO A 850 -47.37 9.06 -35.12
CA PRO A 850 -47.88 8.99 -36.50
C PRO A 850 -47.55 7.66 -37.18
N THR A 851 -46.67 6.84 -36.59
CA THR A 851 -46.26 5.53 -37.11
C THR A 851 -45.98 4.57 -35.96
N ARG A 852 -46.05 3.27 -36.24
CA ARG A 852 -45.64 2.19 -35.31
C ARG A 852 -44.13 2.05 -35.12
N ARG A 853 -43.31 2.77 -35.90
CA ARG A 853 -41.85 2.67 -35.84
C ARG A 853 -41.35 3.09 -34.47
N ASP A 854 -40.47 2.31 -33.88
CA ASP A 854 -39.80 2.66 -32.62
C ASP A 854 -39.11 4.02 -32.78
N SER A 855 -39.27 4.89 -31.79
CA SER A 855 -38.65 6.21 -31.83
C SER A 855 -37.13 6.10 -31.74
N MET A 856 -36.42 7.03 -32.35
CA MET A 856 -34.96 7.01 -32.34
C MET A 856 -34.42 7.50 -31.01
N ILE A 857 -33.37 6.87 -30.51
CA ILE A 857 -32.50 7.37 -29.45
C ILE A 857 -31.04 7.04 -29.77
N ALA A 858 -30.15 7.99 -29.51
CA ALA A 858 -28.70 7.78 -29.46
C ALA A 858 -28.09 8.79 -28.49
N TYR A 859 -26.88 8.53 -28.00
CA TYR A 859 -26.21 9.41 -27.05
C TYR A 859 -24.72 9.56 -27.33
N GLU A 860 -24.20 10.76 -27.03
CA GLU A 860 -22.79 11.10 -27.12
C GLU A 860 -22.10 11.02 -25.76
N LYS A 861 -22.86 11.31 -24.68
CA LYS A 861 -22.38 11.24 -23.31
C LYS A 861 -23.44 10.61 -22.43
N LEU A 862 -23.05 9.53 -21.76
CA LEU A 862 -23.82 8.87 -20.73
C LEU A 862 -22.83 8.37 -19.67
N ASN A 863 -22.69 9.14 -18.58
CA ASN A 863 -21.82 8.79 -17.47
C ASN A 863 -22.33 9.38 -16.14
N ILE A 864 -21.83 8.86 -15.03
CA ILE A 864 -22.06 9.42 -13.70
C ILE A 864 -20.73 9.89 -13.14
N GLU A 865 -20.68 11.14 -12.71
CA GLU A 865 -19.52 11.72 -12.04
C GLU A 865 -20.00 12.36 -10.74
N LYS A 866 -19.47 11.89 -9.60
CA LYS A 866 -19.79 12.46 -8.27
C LYS A 866 -21.30 12.55 -7.98
N GLY A 867 -22.04 11.48 -8.26
CA GLY A 867 -23.50 11.43 -8.05
C GLY A 867 -24.33 12.21 -9.07
N VAL A 868 -23.71 12.77 -10.12
CA VAL A 868 -24.40 13.51 -11.18
C VAL A 868 -24.40 12.70 -12.47
N LEU A 869 -25.58 12.39 -13.01
CA LEU A 869 -25.77 11.78 -14.33
C LEU A 869 -25.64 12.85 -15.42
N ASN A 870 -24.61 12.75 -16.24
CA ASN A 870 -24.47 13.58 -17.44
C ASN A 870 -25.03 12.82 -18.64
N PHE A 871 -26.07 13.37 -19.25
CA PHE A 871 -26.76 12.75 -20.37
C PHE A 871 -26.89 13.74 -21.54
N LYS A 872 -26.16 13.46 -22.61
CA LYS A 872 -26.20 14.20 -23.87
C LYS A 872 -26.53 13.25 -25.00
N GLY A 873 -27.61 13.54 -25.72
CA GLY A 873 -28.08 12.67 -26.80
C GLY A 873 -29.04 13.32 -27.78
N VAL A 874 -29.63 12.47 -28.61
CA VAL A 874 -30.55 12.84 -29.68
C VAL A 874 -31.73 11.86 -29.71
N SER A 875 -32.94 12.37 -29.87
CA SER A 875 -34.14 11.54 -30.04
C SER A 875 -35.19 12.20 -30.93
N TRP A 876 -35.88 11.39 -31.74
CA TRP A 876 -37.03 11.84 -32.54
C TRP A 876 -38.06 10.74 -32.76
N ILE A 877 -39.32 11.15 -32.88
CA ILE A 877 -40.41 10.33 -33.42
C ILE A 877 -40.35 10.43 -34.95
N TYR A 878 -40.47 9.30 -35.65
CA TYR A 878 -40.42 9.29 -37.11
C TYR A 878 -41.65 9.96 -37.73
N ASN A 879 -41.44 10.60 -38.89
CA ASN A 879 -42.47 11.30 -39.70
C ASN A 879 -43.05 12.60 -39.11
N ILE A 880 -42.34 13.30 -38.22
CA ILE A 880 -42.73 14.63 -37.73
C ILE A 880 -41.56 15.62 -37.81
N ASN A 881 -41.86 16.92 -37.89
CA ASN A 881 -40.85 17.99 -37.83
C ASN A 881 -40.54 18.36 -36.38
N TYR A 882 -39.28 18.62 -36.07
CA TYR A 882 -38.77 19.12 -34.79
C TYR A 882 -38.19 20.52 -34.98
N LYS A 883 -39.06 21.51 -35.23
CA LYS A 883 -38.70 22.93 -35.28
C LYS A 883 -38.98 23.58 -33.94
N GLU A 884 -38.39 24.76 -33.71
CA GLU A 884 -38.68 25.56 -32.52
C GLU A 884 -40.20 25.84 -32.37
N SER A 885 -40.89 26.10 -33.49
CA SER A 885 -42.34 26.36 -33.51
C SER A 885 -43.20 25.18 -33.08
N ASP A 886 -42.66 23.96 -33.12
CA ASP A 886 -43.40 22.73 -32.83
C ASP A 886 -43.36 22.41 -31.32
N ASN A 887 -42.59 23.19 -30.54
CA ASN A 887 -42.40 23.07 -29.09
C ASN A 887 -42.00 21.65 -28.64
N PRO A 888 -40.88 21.09 -29.15
CA PRO A 888 -40.40 19.80 -28.69
C PRO A 888 -39.98 19.87 -27.22
N SER A 889 -40.12 18.75 -26.50
CA SER A 889 -39.68 18.60 -25.12
C SER A 889 -39.23 17.17 -24.85
N TYR A 890 -38.18 17.05 -24.03
CA TYR A 890 -37.60 15.78 -23.64
C TYR A 890 -37.57 15.66 -22.13
N ASN A 891 -38.01 14.52 -21.59
CA ASN A 891 -37.87 14.22 -20.17
C ASN A 891 -37.19 12.86 -19.98
N LEU A 892 -36.27 12.77 -19.01
CA LEU A 892 -35.74 11.50 -18.52
C LEU A 892 -36.66 11.02 -17.38
N ILE A 893 -37.19 9.81 -17.51
CA ILE A 893 -38.03 9.19 -16.49
C ILE A 893 -37.24 8.04 -15.87
N LEU A 894 -37.05 8.09 -14.56
CA LEU A 894 -36.50 6.98 -13.76
C LEU A 894 -37.67 6.26 -13.10
N LEU A 895 -37.88 4.99 -13.46
CA LEU A 895 -38.92 4.14 -12.91
C LEU A 895 -38.28 3.11 -11.97
N SER A 896 -38.56 3.17 -10.67
CA SER A 896 -38.11 2.16 -9.71
C SER A 896 -38.92 0.87 -9.81
N ASN A 897 -38.35 -0.23 -9.29
CA ASN A 897 -39.01 -1.54 -9.23
C ASN A 897 -40.34 -1.55 -8.44
N ASP A 898 -40.60 -0.55 -7.59
CA ASP A 898 -41.84 -0.41 -6.82
C ASP A 898 -42.92 0.45 -7.51
N GLY A 899 -42.69 0.82 -8.79
CA GLY A 899 -43.62 1.61 -9.59
C GLY A 899 -43.47 3.13 -9.44
N THR A 900 -42.61 3.62 -8.56
CA THR A 900 -42.39 5.07 -8.39
C THR A 900 -41.63 5.67 -9.58
N THR A 901 -42.10 6.81 -10.11
CA THR A 901 -41.41 7.54 -11.17
C THR A 901 -40.86 8.88 -10.71
N VAL A 902 -39.62 9.18 -11.09
CA VAL A 902 -39.02 10.51 -10.97
C VAL A 902 -38.70 11.03 -12.37
N THR A 903 -39.14 12.25 -12.69
CA THR A 903 -39.00 12.83 -14.03
C THR A 903 -38.08 14.05 -13.99
N TYR A 904 -37.09 14.09 -14.89
CA TYR A 904 -36.15 15.19 -15.05
C TYR A 904 -36.27 15.81 -16.45
N PRO A 905 -36.52 17.12 -16.57
CA PRO A 905 -36.55 17.77 -17.87
C PRO A 905 -35.15 17.83 -18.48
N LEU A 906 -35.05 17.43 -19.74
CA LEU A 906 -33.82 17.50 -20.53
C LEU A 906 -33.81 18.79 -21.35
N LYS A 907 -32.69 19.52 -21.29
CA LYS A 907 -32.56 20.79 -22.01
C LYS A 907 -32.26 20.55 -23.48
N ILE A 908 -33.07 21.12 -24.37
CA ILE A 908 -32.78 21.12 -25.81
C ILE A 908 -31.47 21.84 -26.06
N ASN A 909 -30.58 21.20 -26.81
CA ASN A 909 -29.28 21.73 -27.15
C ASN A 909 -29.02 21.58 -28.66
N LYS A 910 -28.02 22.30 -29.17
CA LYS A 910 -27.62 22.20 -30.58
C LYS A 910 -27.02 20.82 -30.85
N CYS A 911 -27.53 20.15 -31.89
CA CYS A 911 -26.96 18.91 -32.37
C CYS A 911 -25.53 19.07 -32.90
N SER A 912 -24.69 18.07 -32.66
CA SER A 912 -23.33 18.00 -33.22
C SER A 912 -23.35 17.80 -34.74
N PHE A 913 -24.42 17.22 -35.28
CA PHE A 913 -24.63 16.99 -36.70
C PHE A 913 -25.96 17.60 -37.18
N ASP A 914 -25.99 18.01 -38.45
CA ASP A 914 -27.24 18.37 -39.14
C ASP A 914 -27.96 17.08 -39.56
N TYR A 915 -28.75 16.51 -38.65
CA TYR A 915 -29.43 15.23 -38.87
C TYR A 915 -30.43 15.28 -40.05
N THR A 916 -31.00 16.45 -40.36
CA THR A 916 -31.87 16.62 -41.52
C THR A 916 -31.09 16.36 -42.81
N LYS A 917 -29.89 16.95 -42.94
CA LYS A 917 -29.04 16.69 -44.12
C LYS A 917 -28.43 15.30 -44.10
N LEU A 918 -27.93 14.85 -42.95
CA LEU A 918 -27.25 13.55 -42.81
C LEU A 918 -28.14 12.39 -43.24
N LEU A 919 -29.42 12.42 -42.86
CA LEU A 919 -30.39 11.37 -43.16
C LEU A 919 -31.13 11.61 -44.48
N ASN A 920 -30.81 12.69 -45.22
CA ASN A 920 -31.56 13.15 -46.39
C ASN A 920 -33.09 13.20 -46.12
N SER A 921 -33.46 13.72 -44.95
CA SER A 921 -34.83 13.68 -44.44
C SER A 921 -35.65 14.83 -45.03
N LYS A 922 -36.92 14.54 -45.37
CA LYS A 922 -37.92 15.58 -45.68
C LYS A 922 -38.47 16.30 -44.45
N TYR A 923 -38.12 15.83 -43.25
CA TYR A 923 -38.52 16.40 -41.97
C TYR A 923 -37.35 17.13 -41.30
N ASP A 924 -37.66 18.23 -40.63
CA ASP A 924 -36.71 19.04 -39.88
C ASP A 924 -36.36 18.37 -38.54
N TYR A 925 -35.07 18.23 -38.24
CA TYR A 925 -34.53 17.62 -37.03
C TYR A 925 -33.61 18.59 -36.28
N SER A 926 -33.80 19.90 -36.45
CA SER A 926 -32.95 20.93 -35.84
C SER A 926 -33.06 21.01 -34.32
N LYS A 927 -34.15 20.50 -33.72
CA LYS A 927 -34.39 20.50 -32.26
C LYS A 927 -34.50 19.10 -31.66
N THR A 928 -33.73 18.14 -32.19
CA THR A 928 -33.78 16.74 -31.73
C THR A 928 -32.78 16.37 -30.63
N CYS A 929 -31.79 17.24 -30.37
CA CYS A 929 -30.73 16.97 -29.40
C CYS A 929 -30.99 17.62 -28.06
N PHE A 930 -30.53 16.97 -27.00
CA PHE A 930 -30.67 17.41 -25.62
C PHE A 930 -29.38 17.16 -24.83
N ASP A 931 -29.23 17.90 -23.74
CA ASP A 931 -28.12 17.79 -22.81
C ASP A 931 -28.56 18.16 -21.40
N SER A 932 -28.24 17.36 -20.39
CA SER A 932 -28.49 17.69 -18.99
C SER A 932 -27.54 16.98 -18.04
N SER A 933 -27.31 17.64 -16.90
CA SER A 933 -26.64 17.09 -15.72
C SER A 933 -27.68 16.96 -14.61
N ILE A 934 -27.94 15.73 -14.18
CA ILE A 934 -29.00 15.38 -13.24
C ILE A 934 -28.37 14.92 -11.94
N ASP A 935 -28.67 15.60 -10.85
CA ASP A 935 -28.24 15.20 -9.51
C ASP A 935 -29.06 13.98 -9.03
N LEU A 936 -28.38 12.89 -8.73
CA LEU A 936 -28.98 11.63 -8.28
C LEU A 936 -28.90 11.44 -6.75
N SER A 937 -28.30 12.38 -6.01
CA SER A 937 -28.01 12.23 -4.58
C SER A 937 -29.25 12.01 -3.72
N GLU A 938 -30.37 12.64 -4.07
CA GLU A 938 -31.67 12.52 -3.38
C GLU A 938 -32.44 11.24 -3.71
N LEU A 939 -31.98 10.44 -4.69
CA LEU A 939 -32.62 9.17 -5.01
C LEU A 939 -32.36 8.13 -3.92
N SER A 940 -33.42 7.39 -3.57
CA SER A 940 -33.33 6.27 -2.65
C SER A 940 -32.58 5.09 -3.29
N PRO A 941 -31.90 4.25 -2.48
CA PRO A 941 -31.29 3.02 -2.98
C PRO A 941 -32.34 2.12 -3.63
N ASN A 942 -32.25 1.95 -4.94
CA ASN A 942 -33.15 1.12 -5.75
C ASN A 942 -32.50 0.82 -7.12
N THR A 943 -33.13 -0.04 -7.91
CA THR A 943 -32.87 -0.14 -9.34
C THR A 943 -33.95 0.61 -10.09
N TYR A 944 -33.50 1.52 -10.96
CA TYR A 944 -34.34 2.37 -11.77
C TYR A 944 -34.16 2.02 -13.25
N LEU A 945 -35.25 1.69 -13.94
CA LEU A 945 -35.28 1.64 -15.40
C LEU A 945 -35.33 3.05 -15.96
N ILE A 946 -34.59 3.28 -17.04
CA ILE A 946 -34.44 4.62 -17.62
C ILE A 946 -35.23 4.72 -18.91
N TYR A 947 -36.20 5.64 -18.92
CA TYR A 947 -37.05 5.97 -20.06
C TYR A 947 -36.78 7.38 -20.54
N ILE A 948 -37.07 7.61 -21.83
CA ILE A 948 -37.18 8.94 -22.40
C ILE A 948 -38.62 9.20 -22.82
N GLU A 949 -39.14 10.35 -22.41
CA GLU A 949 -40.36 10.92 -22.97
C GLU A 949 -39.97 11.97 -24.01
N ASN A 950 -40.50 11.80 -25.22
CA ASN A 950 -40.30 12.70 -26.33
C ASN A 950 -41.67 13.23 -26.76
N SER A 951 -41.92 14.51 -26.53
CA SER A 951 -43.18 15.16 -26.89
C SER A 951 -42.92 16.29 -27.88
N ASN A 952 -43.81 16.45 -28.86
CA ASN A 952 -43.69 17.47 -29.89
C ASN A 952 -45.08 17.74 -30.51
N GLY A 953 -45.65 18.92 -30.22
CA GLY A 953 -47.04 19.25 -30.56
C GLY A 953 -48.05 18.25 -29.98
N GLU A 954 -48.87 17.64 -30.84
CA GLU A 954 -49.84 16.61 -30.46
C GLU A 954 -49.24 15.20 -30.35
N TYR A 955 -47.98 15.02 -30.75
CA TYR A 955 -47.32 13.72 -30.76
C TYR A 955 -46.48 13.53 -29.50
N LYS A 956 -46.48 12.31 -28.99
CA LYS A 956 -45.77 11.93 -27.77
C LYS A 956 -45.39 10.46 -27.82
N ASP A 957 -44.18 10.13 -27.36
CA ASP A 957 -43.74 8.76 -27.13
C ASP A 957 -43.00 8.65 -25.79
N ILE A 958 -43.13 7.49 -25.15
CA ILE A 958 -42.40 7.13 -23.92
C ILE A 958 -41.82 5.74 -24.12
N PHE A 959 -40.49 5.64 -24.12
CA PHE A 959 -39.80 4.40 -24.44
C PHE A 959 -38.49 4.26 -23.66
N GLU A 960 -38.08 3.01 -23.43
CA GLU A 960 -36.86 2.67 -22.69
C GLU A 960 -35.61 3.03 -23.50
N ILE A 961 -34.54 3.43 -22.83
CA ILE A 961 -33.23 3.59 -23.46
C ILE A 961 -32.61 2.21 -23.59
N SER A 962 -32.23 1.81 -24.82
CA SER A 962 -31.52 0.56 -25.08
C SER A 962 -30.31 0.74 -25.98
N ASP A 963 -29.27 -0.07 -25.78
CA ASP A 963 -28.07 -0.08 -26.61
C ASP A 963 -27.49 -1.50 -26.71
N ILE A 964 -27.65 -2.10 -27.89
CA ILE A 964 -27.16 -3.45 -28.23
C ILE A 964 -25.66 -3.47 -28.61
N ASN A 965 -25.04 -2.31 -28.85
CA ASN A 965 -23.68 -2.22 -29.40
C ASN A 965 -22.63 -1.74 -28.39
N SER A 966 -23.03 -1.30 -27.18
CA SER A 966 -22.11 -0.80 -26.16
C SER A 966 -22.57 -1.15 -24.75
N PRO A 967 -22.37 -2.40 -24.29
CA PRO A 967 -22.73 -2.84 -22.95
C PRO A 967 -21.71 -2.37 -21.89
N GLU A 968 -21.34 -1.09 -21.89
CA GLU A 968 -20.43 -0.55 -20.87
C GLU A 968 -21.12 -0.54 -19.49
N ILE A 969 -20.51 -1.20 -18.51
CA ILE A 969 -20.87 -1.06 -17.10
C ILE A 969 -20.05 0.10 -16.53
N LYS A 970 -20.74 1.15 -16.06
CA LYS A 970 -20.09 2.30 -15.39
C LYS A 970 -20.51 2.34 -13.94
N GLU A 971 -19.54 2.14 -13.06
CA GLU A 971 -19.74 2.23 -11.61
C GLU A 971 -18.96 3.43 -11.04
N THR A 972 -19.61 4.18 -10.17
CA THR A 972 -18.94 5.26 -9.42
C THR A 972 -19.40 5.25 -7.97
N LEU A 973 -18.44 5.41 -7.06
CA LEU A 973 -18.68 5.55 -5.63
C LEU A 973 -18.64 7.03 -5.25
N PHE A 974 -19.72 7.54 -4.68
CA PHE A 974 -19.78 8.91 -4.18
C PHE A 974 -20.74 8.99 -2.98
N ASP A 975 -20.29 9.63 -1.90
CA ASP A 975 -21.08 9.87 -0.68
C ASP A 975 -21.76 8.62 -0.09
N ASN A 976 -20.96 7.55 0.13
CA ASN A 976 -21.40 6.24 0.61
C ASN A 976 -22.49 5.52 -0.23
N LYS A 977 -22.77 6.03 -1.43
CA LYS A 977 -23.64 5.39 -2.42
C LYS A 977 -22.82 4.95 -3.63
N THR A 978 -23.06 3.73 -4.10
CA THR A 978 -22.57 3.22 -5.37
C THR A 978 -23.64 3.44 -6.42
N TYR A 979 -23.29 4.14 -7.50
CA TYR A 979 -24.14 4.35 -8.67
C TYR A 979 -23.62 3.48 -9.81
N ARG A 980 -24.46 2.59 -10.32
CA ARG A 980 -24.10 1.66 -11.39
C ARG A 980 -25.06 1.83 -12.56
N LEU A 981 -24.56 2.29 -13.70
CA LEU A 981 -25.27 2.21 -14.99
C LEU A 981 -24.93 0.88 -15.66
N LYS A 982 -25.96 0.14 -16.05
CA LYS A 982 -25.82 -1.16 -16.71
C LYS A 982 -26.92 -1.35 -17.75
N PHE A 983 -26.56 -1.89 -18.92
CA PHE A 983 -27.53 -2.47 -19.85
C PHE A 983 -27.81 -3.91 -19.45
N ASN A 984 -29.09 -4.29 -19.32
CA ASN A 984 -29.49 -5.64 -18.89
C ASN A 984 -29.90 -6.53 -20.08
N ASN A 985 -30.09 -7.83 -19.80
CA ASN A 985 -30.34 -8.83 -20.84
C ASN A 985 -31.75 -8.72 -21.46
N THR A 986 -32.65 -7.92 -20.87
CA THR A 986 -33.97 -7.65 -21.42
C THR A 986 -33.87 -6.51 -22.42
N ARG A 987 -33.79 -6.85 -23.71
CA ARG A 987 -33.74 -5.90 -24.85
C ARG A 987 -32.55 -4.92 -24.80
N SER A 988 -31.50 -5.23 -24.05
CA SER A 988 -30.37 -4.32 -23.81
C SER A 988 -30.82 -2.97 -23.24
N ARG A 989 -31.83 -2.96 -22.36
CA ARG A 989 -32.34 -1.71 -21.75
C ARG A 989 -31.44 -1.24 -20.61
N LEU A 990 -31.35 0.08 -20.44
CA LEU A 990 -30.53 0.76 -19.46
C LEU A 990 -31.19 0.79 -18.07
N SER A 991 -30.42 0.45 -17.04
CA SER A 991 -30.80 0.60 -15.65
C SER A 991 -29.75 1.35 -14.84
N LEU A 992 -30.21 2.14 -13.87
CA LEU A 992 -29.40 2.75 -12.81
C LEU A 992 -29.67 2.00 -11.49
N THR A 993 -28.64 1.36 -10.93
CA THR A 993 -28.71 0.79 -9.59
C THR A 993 -27.99 1.71 -8.61
N ILE A 994 -28.67 2.09 -7.54
CA ILE A 994 -28.11 2.83 -6.41
C ILE A 994 -28.09 1.91 -5.20
N SER A 995 -26.91 1.65 -4.64
CA SER A 995 -26.74 0.87 -3.40
C SER A 995 -25.95 1.65 -2.36
N VAL A 996 -26.18 1.34 -1.08
CA VAL A 996 -25.40 1.90 0.04
C VAL A 996 -24.30 0.91 0.40
N LYS A 997 -23.10 1.41 0.69
CA LYS A 997 -21.99 0.60 1.19
C LYS A 997 -22.10 0.33 2.68
#